data_AF-A0A925VWV5-F1
#
_entry.id   AF-A0A925VWV5-F1
#
_cell.length_a   1.000
_cell.length_b   1.000
_cell.length_c   1.000
_cell.angle_alpha   90.00
_cell.angle_beta   90.00
_cell.angle_gamma   90.00
#
_symmetry.space_group_name_H-M   'P 1'
#
loop_
_entity.id
_entity.type
_entity.pdbx_description
1 polymer ?
#
loop_
_entity_poly.entity_id
_entity_poly.type
_entity_poly.pdbx_seq_one_letter_code
_entity_poly.pdbx_strand_id
1 'polypeptide(L)'
;AVAHDNGTIFTADSGKTSVSTVTATGQYYHVHLTSHFPYHVCGAKQDAGSSCGPVRVAAQGGRGGGGGGGRGGPPAPPPSPFSTFYGVAGGESGYVSSNPEDPDIMYGANYGGSMDMLNRRTGKSTSLDPWPLNPMGHDAKDSKYRFQWTYPIVHSPHNSNTIYVGSNVVFRSTNGGQLWTAISPDLTRNDPRTLGPSGGDITKDQTSVEYYGTVFTLAESPITKGLIWTGSDDGLIHISRNNGVSWKNITPKGLPEWMRWSIIEASPHAPGTLWAAGNRYQMDDFTPYLYRTTDYGVTWAKITNGIPADQFTRAIREDLHRPGMVYAATERSVFVSYDSGSTWKSLKKNLPPTPVHDMMLRDDDLAIATHGRAFWVMENLTSLRWADQEAAATGKPFLFKPAPVLRLNGQAAPTFVYRLPADTGLVRFELFDKAGKLLATATSADTAPTPGGRGGGGGGFGGAAPSKPSNVAGINRFTWNMRHDNAITFRGMINWAGSGNGPSMAPGTYSVKMSAARYQPVTATFVVNPDPRSPATSADLVEQTRFALQVRDRITEANEGVITIRNLKREMDDRAPKMTSNSAYAPLIKSVAEKLGSVEDSLYQTKNQSGQDPLNYPIRLNDQLGGLMGFIASGERRPPKQAYDVYAVLGSKLDVESARLKRVIATELPKVNAMLKAAGLPEIVPNKMEPPLNRPTVVP
;
A
#
# COMPACT_ATOMS: atom_id res chain seq x y z
N ALA A 1 -25.26 23.09 -15.68
CA ALA A 1 -24.88 21.78 -15.11
C ALA A 1 -25.79 21.51 -13.93
N VAL A 2 -26.20 20.25 -13.71
CA VAL A 2 -26.99 19.81 -12.55
C VAL A 2 -26.14 18.82 -11.77
N ALA A 3 -25.99 19.01 -10.47
CA ALA A 3 -25.23 18.12 -9.60
C ALA A 3 -26.18 17.28 -8.71
N HIS A 4 -25.78 16.05 -8.45
CA HIS A 4 -26.47 15.11 -7.57
C HIS A 4 -25.44 14.12 -6.97
N ASP A 5 -25.89 13.20 -6.13
CA ASP A 5 -25.01 12.29 -5.37
C ASP A 5 -24.15 11.37 -6.26
N ASN A 6 -24.56 11.20 -7.52
CA ASN A 6 -23.83 10.41 -8.53
C ASN A 6 -22.92 11.22 -9.45
N GLY A 7 -22.90 12.53 -9.30
CA GLY A 7 -21.93 13.39 -9.95
C GLY A 7 -22.58 14.62 -10.59
N THR A 8 -22.14 14.96 -11.79
CA THR A 8 -22.62 16.17 -12.47
C THR A 8 -23.03 15.86 -13.90
N ILE A 9 -24.19 16.37 -14.30
CA ILE A 9 -24.70 16.33 -15.66
C ILE A 9 -24.45 17.69 -16.31
N PHE A 10 -23.74 17.68 -17.43
CA PHE A 10 -23.46 18.85 -18.24
C PHE A 10 -24.31 18.81 -19.51
N THR A 11 -24.77 19.98 -19.94
CA THR A 11 -25.35 20.19 -21.26
C THR A 11 -24.81 21.50 -21.81
N ALA A 12 -24.55 21.55 -23.11
CA ALA A 12 -24.11 22.75 -23.82
C ALA A 12 -25.19 23.28 -24.79
N ASP A 13 -26.36 22.63 -24.86
CA ASP A 13 -27.37 22.85 -25.90
C ASP A 13 -28.80 22.92 -25.34
N SER A 14 -28.93 23.42 -24.10
CA SER A 14 -30.21 23.53 -23.37
C SER A 14 -30.92 22.19 -23.12
N GLY A 15 -30.14 21.12 -22.94
CA GLY A 15 -30.66 19.80 -22.55
C GLY A 15 -31.00 18.87 -23.71
N LYS A 16 -30.64 19.21 -24.95
CA LYS A 16 -30.83 18.30 -26.11
C LYS A 16 -29.83 17.14 -26.07
N THR A 17 -28.61 17.40 -25.61
CA THR A 17 -27.61 16.40 -25.29
C THR A 17 -27.05 16.66 -23.90
N SER A 18 -26.59 15.58 -23.25
CA SER A 18 -25.96 15.68 -21.95
C SER A 18 -24.79 14.72 -21.80
N VAL A 19 -23.86 15.11 -20.94
CA VAL A 19 -22.71 14.30 -20.53
C VAL A 19 -22.75 14.20 -19.02
N SER A 20 -22.87 12.97 -18.50
CA SER A 20 -22.74 12.69 -17.08
C SER A 20 -21.27 12.44 -16.75
N THR A 21 -20.78 13.09 -15.70
CA THR A 21 -19.47 12.81 -15.12
C THR A 21 -19.63 12.27 -13.71
N VAL A 22 -18.83 11.26 -13.37
CA VAL A 22 -18.73 10.75 -12.00
C VAL A 22 -17.70 11.59 -11.26
N THR A 23 -18.14 12.35 -10.26
CA THR A 23 -17.27 13.06 -9.31
C THR A 23 -17.25 12.35 -7.97
N ALA A 24 -16.21 12.58 -7.17
CA ALA A 24 -16.10 12.09 -5.80
C ALA A 24 -17.02 12.85 -4.82
N THR A 25 -18.31 12.92 -5.15
CA THR A 25 -19.39 13.57 -4.38
C THR A 25 -20.20 12.57 -3.55
N GLY A 26 -19.74 11.32 -3.44
CA GLY A 26 -20.49 10.26 -2.78
C GLY A 26 -20.81 10.55 -1.32
N GLN A 27 -22.00 10.14 -0.91
CA GLN A 27 -22.47 10.18 0.47
C GLN A 27 -22.54 8.76 1.03
N TYR A 28 -21.56 8.41 1.85
CA TYR A 28 -21.45 7.07 2.45
C TYR A 28 -21.77 7.13 3.94
N TYR A 29 -22.73 6.32 4.37
CA TYR A 29 -23.18 6.24 5.76
C TYR A 29 -22.19 5.46 6.64
N HIS A 30 -21.71 4.33 6.13
CA HIS A 30 -20.82 3.41 6.82
C HIS A 30 -19.67 2.98 5.92
N VAL A 31 -18.55 2.56 6.52
CA VAL A 31 -17.41 2.02 5.80
C VAL A 31 -17.09 0.61 6.27
N HIS A 32 -16.91 -0.29 5.30
CA HIS A 32 -16.41 -1.65 5.53
C HIS A 32 -15.14 -1.89 4.73
N LEU A 33 -14.20 -2.61 5.34
CA LEU A 33 -12.91 -2.96 4.73
C LEU A 33 -12.81 -4.48 4.57
N THR A 34 -12.79 -4.93 3.33
CA THR A 34 -12.79 -6.37 2.99
C THR A 34 -11.45 -7.05 3.31
N SER A 35 -11.43 -8.39 3.33
CA SER A 35 -10.21 -9.18 3.51
C SER A 35 -9.41 -9.44 2.21
N HIS A 36 -9.79 -8.79 1.09
CA HIS A 36 -8.99 -8.80 -0.14
C HIS A 36 -7.54 -8.34 0.14
N PHE A 37 -6.62 -8.76 -0.73
CA PHE A 37 -5.27 -8.22 -0.76
C PHE A 37 -4.89 -7.65 -2.15
N PRO A 38 -4.65 -6.34 -2.28
CA PRO A 38 -4.95 -5.28 -1.30
C PRO A 38 -6.44 -5.21 -0.95
N TYR A 39 -6.77 -4.64 0.22
CA TYR A 39 -8.16 -4.57 0.66
C TYR A 39 -8.98 -3.58 -0.19
N HIS A 40 -10.28 -3.83 -0.23
CA HIS A 40 -11.26 -2.92 -0.84
C HIS A 40 -12.03 -2.16 0.23
N VAL A 41 -12.31 -0.89 -0.05
CA VAL A 41 -13.20 -0.02 0.75
C VAL A 41 -14.62 -0.10 0.18
N CYS A 42 -15.59 -0.27 1.06
CA CYS A 42 -16.98 -0.55 0.73
C CYS A 42 -17.94 0.32 1.53
N GLY A 43 -19.10 0.62 0.95
CA GLY A 43 -20.22 1.21 1.70
C GLY A 43 -21.46 1.43 0.83
N ALA A 44 -22.59 1.64 1.50
CA ALA A 44 -23.83 2.07 0.89
C ALA A 44 -23.74 3.56 0.54
N LYS A 45 -23.99 3.88 -0.72
CA LYS A 45 -23.95 5.24 -1.24
C LYS A 45 -25.38 5.72 -1.51
N GLN A 46 -25.75 6.85 -0.92
CA GLN A 46 -27.07 7.46 -1.10
C GLN A 46 -27.40 7.64 -2.61
N ASP A 47 -28.64 7.29 -2.98
CA ASP A 47 -29.21 7.39 -4.33
C ASP A 47 -28.45 6.61 -5.42
N ALA A 48 -27.58 5.67 -5.02
CA ALA A 48 -26.59 5.04 -5.91
C ALA A 48 -26.35 3.54 -5.66
N GLY A 49 -26.89 3.01 -4.57
CA GLY A 49 -26.65 1.65 -4.13
C GLY A 49 -25.29 1.43 -3.45
N SER A 50 -25.05 0.19 -3.04
CA SER A 50 -23.82 -0.20 -2.37
C SER A 50 -22.69 -0.47 -3.35
N SER A 51 -21.49 0.01 -3.02
CA SER A 51 -20.32 -0.11 -3.89
C SER A 51 -19.04 -0.39 -3.11
N CYS A 52 -18.09 -1.04 -3.79
CA CYS A 52 -16.77 -1.33 -3.27
C CYS A 52 -15.70 -1.07 -4.33
N GLY A 53 -14.50 -0.69 -3.92
CA GLY A 53 -13.36 -0.53 -4.81
C GLY A 53 -12.02 -0.70 -4.10
N PRO A 54 -10.95 -1.05 -4.84
CA PRO A 54 -9.63 -1.21 -4.26
C PRO A 54 -9.07 0.14 -3.78
N VAL A 55 -8.53 0.18 -2.56
CA VAL A 55 -7.80 1.37 -2.08
C VAL A 55 -6.49 1.55 -2.83
N ARG A 56 -5.88 0.44 -3.25
CA ARG A 56 -4.63 0.42 -4.02
C ARG A 56 -4.87 -0.39 -5.28
N VAL A 57 -4.66 0.20 -6.45
CA VAL A 57 -4.76 -0.55 -7.70
C VAL A 57 -3.54 -1.46 -7.82
N ALA A 58 -3.77 -2.77 -7.91
CA ALA A 58 -2.70 -3.71 -8.24
C ALA A 58 -2.14 -3.35 -9.63
N ALA A 59 -0.82 -3.23 -9.75
CA ALA A 59 -0.19 -3.08 -11.06
C ALA A 59 -0.64 -4.23 -11.96
N GLN A 60 -1.35 -3.93 -13.06
CA GLN A 60 -1.69 -4.94 -14.05
C GLN A 60 -0.42 -5.40 -14.74
N GLY A 61 -0.07 -6.67 -14.53
CA GLY A 61 1.01 -7.33 -15.24
C GLY A 61 0.51 -7.84 -16.60
N GLY A 62 1.24 -7.55 -17.66
CA GLY A 62 1.04 -8.10 -18.98
C GLY A 62 2.25 -7.83 -19.86
N ARG A 63 2.64 -8.78 -20.72
CA ARG A 63 3.56 -8.47 -21.82
C ARG A 63 2.74 -7.70 -22.86
N GLY A 64 2.65 -6.39 -22.70
CA GLY A 64 2.11 -5.53 -23.76
C GLY A 64 2.87 -5.84 -25.06
N GLY A 65 2.14 -6.21 -26.11
CA GLY A 65 2.70 -6.57 -27.41
C GLY A 65 3.41 -5.39 -28.04
N GLY A 66 4.69 -5.22 -27.73
CA GLY A 66 5.62 -4.32 -28.41
C GLY A 66 6.77 -5.15 -28.91
N GLY A 67 6.64 -5.72 -30.11
CA GLY A 67 7.79 -6.26 -30.83
C GLY A 67 8.78 -5.14 -31.07
N GLY A 68 10.00 -5.29 -30.55
CA GLY A 68 11.13 -4.47 -30.96
C GLY A 68 11.68 -3.51 -29.91
N GLY A 69 12.59 -3.93 -29.02
CA GLY A 69 13.67 -3.11 -28.43
C GLY A 69 13.32 -1.91 -27.56
N GLY A 70 12.07 -1.47 -27.58
CA GLY A 70 11.49 -0.51 -26.68
C GLY A 70 11.05 -1.25 -25.44
N ARG A 71 11.65 -0.85 -24.32
CA ARG A 71 11.13 -1.04 -22.96
C ARG A 71 9.61 -1.16 -23.03
N GLY A 72 9.07 -2.29 -22.55
CA GLY A 72 7.62 -2.43 -22.38
C GLY A 72 7.11 -1.11 -21.82
N GLY A 73 6.19 -0.46 -22.55
CA GLY A 73 5.63 0.81 -22.13
C GLY A 73 5.18 0.70 -20.67
N PRO A 74 5.14 1.81 -19.91
CA PRO A 74 4.54 1.77 -18.59
C PRO A 74 3.23 0.98 -18.68
N PRO A 75 2.97 0.04 -17.75
CA PRO A 75 1.69 -0.66 -17.73
C PRO A 75 0.60 0.38 -17.95
N ALA A 76 -0.40 0.06 -18.79
CA ALA A 76 -1.51 0.97 -19.05
C ALA A 76 -1.88 1.61 -17.72
N PRO A 77 -1.92 2.97 -17.63
CA PRO A 77 -2.16 3.63 -16.36
C PRO A 77 -3.37 2.94 -15.75
N PRO A 78 -3.26 2.48 -14.49
CA PRO A 78 -4.32 1.72 -13.89
C PRO A 78 -5.62 2.48 -14.17
N PRO A 79 -6.69 1.80 -14.63
CA PRO A 79 -8.00 2.43 -14.67
C PRO A 79 -8.17 3.17 -13.35
N SER A 80 -8.56 4.44 -13.42
CA SER A 80 -8.86 5.27 -12.25
C SER A 80 -9.52 4.38 -11.18
N PRO A 81 -9.18 4.51 -9.88
CA PRO A 81 -9.89 3.75 -8.85
C PRO A 81 -11.42 3.90 -9.01
N PHE A 82 -11.92 5.03 -9.52
CA PHE A 82 -13.33 5.23 -9.85
C PHE A 82 -13.88 4.33 -10.98
N SER A 83 -13.04 3.86 -11.91
CA SER A 83 -13.38 2.87 -12.94
C SER A 83 -13.21 1.41 -12.49
N THR A 84 -12.80 1.17 -11.23
CA THR A 84 -12.70 -0.17 -10.63
C THR A 84 -13.67 -0.39 -9.47
N PHE A 85 -14.47 0.61 -9.09
CA PHE A 85 -15.59 0.41 -8.18
C PHE A 85 -16.65 -0.48 -8.84
N TYR A 86 -17.24 -1.37 -8.05
CA TYR A 86 -18.27 -2.32 -8.48
C TYR A 86 -19.43 -2.33 -7.48
N GLY A 87 -20.63 -2.62 -7.97
CA GLY A 87 -21.82 -2.80 -7.13
C GLY A 87 -21.74 -4.06 -6.27
N VAL A 88 -22.30 -4.00 -5.06
CA VAL A 88 -22.34 -5.12 -4.11
C VAL A 88 -23.73 -5.33 -3.52
N ALA A 89 -23.88 -6.34 -2.66
CA ALA A 89 -25.11 -6.62 -1.92
C ALA A 89 -25.65 -5.39 -1.19
N GLY A 90 -26.96 -5.37 -0.94
CA GLY A 90 -27.67 -4.28 -0.29
C GLY A 90 -28.15 -3.18 -1.24
N GLY A 91 -28.72 -2.15 -0.63
CA GLY A 91 -29.24 -0.98 -1.32
C GLY A 91 -28.37 0.25 -1.14
N GLU A 92 -29.00 1.42 -1.20
CA GLU A 92 -28.36 2.73 -0.98
C GLU A 92 -28.22 3.08 0.51
N SER A 93 -28.95 2.37 1.37
CA SER A 93 -29.04 2.62 2.79
C SER A 93 -28.45 1.47 3.60
N GLY A 94 -27.67 1.81 4.62
CA GLY A 94 -27.21 0.84 5.61
C GLY A 94 -25.80 0.27 5.45
N TYR A 95 -25.59 -0.86 6.12
CA TYR A 95 -24.28 -1.48 6.26
C TYR A 95 -23.97 -2.39 5.09
N VAL A 96 -22.70 -2.38 4.68
CA VAL A 96 -22.11 -3.40 3.83
C VAL A 96 -21.14 -4.20 4.68
N SER A 97 -21.09 -5.52 4.50
CA SER A 97 -20.07 -6.39 5.10
C SER A 97 -19.64 -7.46 4.10
N SER A 98 -18.56 -8.17 4.40
CA SER A 98 -18.08 -9.31 3.62
C SER A 98 -17.74 -10.47 4.55
N ASN A 99 -17.83 -11.70 4.05
CA ASN A 99 -17.29 -12.84 4.78
C ASN A 99 -15.76 -12.63 4.97
N PRO A 100 -15.23 -12.78 6.21
CA PRO A 100 -13.81 -12.54 6.49
C PRO A 100 -12.85 -13.52 5.79
N GLU A 101 -13.28 -14.75 5.50
CA GLU A 101 -12.48 -15.79 4.85
C GLU A 101 -12.70 -15.81 3.33
N ASP A 102 -13.87 -15.38 2.88
CA ASP A 102 -14.23 -15.31 1.46
C ASP A 102 -14.81 -13.92 1.09
N PRO A 103 -13.97 -12.94 0.75
CA PRO A 103 -14.42 -11.57 0.56
C PRO A 103 -15.23 -11.32 -0.73
N ASP A 104 -15.47 -12.35 -1.57
CA ASP A 104 -16.43 -12.27 -2.69
C ASP A 104 -17.86 -12.63 -2.28
N ILE A 105 -18.06 -13.13 -1.06
CA ILE A 105 -19.37 -13.28 -0.42
C ILE A 105 -19.65 -12.00 0.36
N MET A 106 -20.45 -11.13 -0.25
CA MET A 106 -20.79 -9.81 0.27
C MET A 106 -22.19 -9.82 0.85
N TYR A 107 -22.41 -9.04 1.90
CA TYR A 107 -23.69 -8.82 2.55
C TYR A 107 -24.01 -7.34 2.56
N GLY A 108 -25.28 -7.00 2.38
CA GLY A 108 -25.72 -5.61 2.47
C GLY A 108 -27.16 -5.50 2.96
N ALA A 109 -27.43 -4.42 3.68
CA ALA A 109 -28.76 -4.03 4.12
C ALA A 109 -29.40 -3.04 3.16
N ASN A 110 -30.70 -2.84 3.34
CA ASN A 110 -31.44 -1.66 2.92
C ASN A 110 -32.59 -1.42 3.92
N TYR A 111 -33.27 -0.28 3.85
CA TYR A 111 -34.44 0.01 4.68
C TYR A 111 -35.54 -1.06 4.57
N GLY A 112 -36.52 -1.02 5.47
CA GLY A 112 -37.57 -2.04 5.57
C GLY A 112 -37.10 -3.36 6.18
N GLY A 113 -35.89 -3.43 6.75
CA GLY A 113 -35.31 -4.66 7.31
C GLY A 113 -34.78 -5.63 6.25
N SER A 114 -34.66 -5.19 5.00
CA SER A 114 -34.18 -6.02 3.89
C SER A 114 -32.68 -6.21 3.98
N MET A 115 -32.23 -7.44 3.73
CA MET A 115 -30.83 -7.84 3.72
C MET A 115 -30.61 -8.85 2.60
N ASP A 116 -29.50 -8.75 1.88
CA ASP A 116 -29.12 -9.74 0.88
C ASP A 116 -27.65 -10.12 0.96
N MET A 117 -27.34 -11.25 0.33
CA MET A 117 -25.97 -11.70 0.06
C MET A 117 -25.76 -11.78 -1.44
N LEU A 118 -24.60 -11.31 -1.90
CA LEU A 118 -24.13 -11.41 -3.28
C LEU A 118 -22.86 -12.27 -3.30
N ASN A 119 -22.86 -13.32 -4.11
CA ASN A 119 -21.64 -14.02 -4.50
C ASN A 119 -21.09 -13.40 -5.78
N ARG A 120 -20.05 -12.59 -5.65
CA ARG A 120 -19.48 -11.82 -6.77
C ARG A 120 -18.85 -12.68 -7.87
N ARG A 121 -18.40 -13.90 -7.56
CA ARG A 121 -17.83 -14.81 -8.58
C ARG A 121 -18.88 -15.35 -9.52
N THR A 122 -20.09 -15.53 -9.02
CA THR A 122 -21.21 -16.13 -9.79
C THR A 122 -22.25 -15.10 -10.21
N GLY A 123 -22.25 -13.90 -9.62
CA GLY A 123 -23.25 -12.87 -9.83
C GLY A 123 -24.61 -13.18 -9.20
N LYS A 124 -24.73 -14.23 -8.37
CA LYS A 124 -25.99 -14.65 -7.75
C LYS A 124 -26.23 -13.90 -6.43
N SER A 125 -27.44 -13.40 -6.26
CA SER A 125 -27.92 -12.79 -5.01
C SER A 125 -29.01 -13.62 -4.34
N THR A 126 -29.07 -13.55 -3.01
CA THR A 126 -30.10 -14.21 -2.18
C THR A 126 -30.55 -13.26 -1.08
N SER A 127 -31.86 -13.08 -0.91
CA SER A 127 -32.44 -12.36 0.24
C SER A 127 -32.27 -13.17 1.53
N LEU A 128 -31.86 -12.49 2.60
CA LEU A 128 -31.52 -13.06 3.90
C LEU A 128 -32.13 -12.26 5.06
N ASP A 129 -33.24 -11.56 4.82
CA ASP A 129 -33.94 -10.74 5.81
C ASP A 129 -34.14 -11.53 7.14
N PRO A 130 -33.73 -10.97 8.30
CA PRO A 130 -33.99 -11.61 9.59
C PRO A 130 -35.47 -11.80 9.89
N TRP A 131 -36.30 -10.92 9.33
CA TRP A 131 -37.75 -10.94 9.45
C TRP A 131 -38.39 -10.37 8.17
N PRO A 132 -38.76 -11.21 7.19
CA PRO A 132 -39.22 -10.78 5.86
C PRO A 132 -40.67 -10.28 5.87
N LEU A 133 -40.97 -9.30 6.72
CA LEU A 133 -42.24 -8.59 6.75
C LEU A 133 -41.98 -7.13 6.35
N ASN A 134 -42.47 -6.75 5.17
CA ASN A 134 -42.37 -5.36 4.73
C ASN A 134 -43.26 -4.46 5.63
N PRO A 135 -42.68 -3.49 6.36
CA PRO A 135 -43.42 -2.67 7.31
C PRO A 135 -44.05 -1.41 6.70
N MET A 136 -43.93 -1.18 5.38
CA MET A 136 -44.39 0.05 4.73
C MET A 136 -45.86 0.37 5.03
N GLY A 137 -46.13 1.63 5.40
CA GLY A 137 -47.46 2.13 5.74
C GLY A 137 -47.89 1.89 7.20
N HIS A 138 -47.09 1.20 8.00
CA HIS A 138 -47.37 0.94 9.41
C HIS A 138 -46.57 1.85 10.34
N ASP A 139 -47.09 2.08 11.56
CA ASP A 139 -46.34 2.76 12.60
C ASP A 139 -45.26 1.83 13.18
N ALA A 140 -44.19 2.40 13.73
CA ALA A 140 -43.15 1.63 14.41
C ALA A 140 -43.72 0.76 15.56
N LYS A 141 -44.76 1.24 16.25
CA LYS A 141 -45.44 0.50 17.35
C LYS A 141 -46.15 -0.78 16.87
N ASP A 142 -46.53 -0.85 15.60
CA ASP A 142 -47.23 -2.00 15.02
C ASP A 142 -46.24 -3.11 14.60
N SER A 143 -44.94 -2.78 14.56
CA SER A 143 -43.88 -3.68 14.12
C SER A 143 -43.29 -4.45 15.30
N LYS A 144 -43.34 -5.79 15.23
CA LYS A 144 -42.69 -6.68 16.21
C LYS A 144 -41.18 -6.43 16.28
N TYR A 145 -40.55 -6.30 15.11
CA TYR A 145 -39.14 -6.00 14.96
C TYR A 145 -38.99 -4.73 14.13
N ARG A 146 -38.24 -3.76 14.64
CA ARG A 146 -38.05 -2.44 14.02
C ARG A 146 -36.67 -2.34 13.39
N PHE A 147 -36.60 -2.03 12.10
CA PHE A 147 -35.34 -1.88 11.36
C PHE A 147 -35.27 -0.48 10.76
N GLN A 148 -34.21 0.25 11.06
CA GLN A 148 -34.00 1.64 10.64
C GLN A 148 -33.14 1.70 9.34
N TRP A 149 -33.14 2.83 8.63
CA TRP A 149 -32.30 3.14 7.45
C TRP A 149 -30.88 2.52 7.46
N THR A 150 -30.19 2.58 8.59
CA THR A 150 -28.81 2.09 8.74
C THR A 150 -28.66 1.09 9.88
N TYR A 151 -29.56 0.12 9.98
CA TYR A 151 -29.45 -0.93 10.99
C TYR A 151 -28.12 -1.73 10.83
N PRO A 152 -27.46 -2.11 11.94
CA PRO A 152 -26.09 -2.64 11.88
C PRO A 152 -26.05 -4.10 11.43
N ILE A 153 -25.08 -4.43 10.56
CA ILE A 153 -24.65 -5.80 10.23
C ILE A 153 -23.21 -5.98 10.70
N VAL A 154 -22.95 -7.00 11.53
CA VAL A 154 -21.61 -7.27 12.07
C VAL A 154 -21.24 -8.74 11.90
N HIS A 155 -20.13 -9.02 11.23
CA HIS A 155 -19.55 -10.36 11.21
C HIS A 155 -18.73 -10.60 12.49
N SER A 156 -18.82 -11.81 13.02
CA SER A 156 -18.01 -12.19 14.18
C SER A 156 -16.53 -12.24 13.81
N PRO A 157 -15.63 -11.60 14.58
CA PRO A 157 -14.18 -11.77 14.42
C PRO A 157 -13.71 -13.18 14.82
N HIS A 158 -14.58 -13.99 15.44
CA HIS A 158 -14.26 -15.34 15.93
C HIS A 158 -14.80 -16.48 15.06
N ASN A 159 -15.71 -16.18 14.11
CA ASN A 159 -16.29 -17.17 13.20
C ASN A 159 -16.89 -16.48 11.96
N SER A 160 -16.33 -16.77 10.79
CA SER A 160 -16.73 -16.20 9.50
C SER A 160 -18.20 -16.45 9.10
N ASN A 161 -18.83 -17.51 9.64
CA ASN A 161 -20.24 -17.85 9.37
C ASN A 161 -21.22 -17.20 10.37
N THR A 162 -20.72 -16.50 11.38
CA THR A 162 -21.57 -15.86 12.40
C THR A 162 -21.79 -14.39 12.05
N ILE A 163 -23.06 -14.01 11.94
CA ILE A 163 -23.50 -12.64 11.61
C ILE A 163 -24.49 -12.18 12.67
N TYR A 164 -24.34 -10.94 13.13
CA TYR A 164 -25.28 -10.25 14.00
C TYR A 164 -25.96 -9.11 13.25
N VAL A 165 -27.25 -8.93 13.52
CA VAL A 165 -28.06 -7.83 12.97
C VAL A 165 -28.81 -7.12 14.08
N GLY A 166 -28.80 -5.79 14.07
CA GLY A 166 -29.59 -4.96 14.98
C GLY A 166 -31.00 -4.67 14.45
N SER A 167 -31.97 -4.77 15.35
CA SER A 167 -33.36 -4.32 15.25
C SER A 167 -33.69 -3.61 16.57
N ASN A 168 -34.91 -3.62 17.11
CA ASN A 168 -35.11 -3.38 18.54
C ASN A 168 -34.51 -4.52 19.41
N VAL A 169 -34.25 -5.68 18.80
CA VAL A 169 -33.52 -6.82 19.36
C VAL A 169 -32.22 -7.08 18.59
N VAL A 170 -31.38 -7.99 19.07
CA VAL A 170 -30.23 -8.53 18.33
C VAL A 170 -30.59 -9.88 17.73
N PHE A 171 -30.42 -10.00 16.42
CA PHE A 171 -30.46 -11.28 15.72
C PHE A 171 -29.07 -11.86 15.56
N ARG A 172 -28.96 -13.18 15.60
CA ARG A 172 -27.75 -13.93 15.26
C ARG A 172 -28.05 -15.03 14.24
N SER A 173 -27.19 -15.13 13.25
CA SER A 173 -27.06 -16.28 12.36
C SER A 173 -25.70 -16.96 12.58
N THR A 174 -25.64 -18.28 12.44
CA THR A 174 -24.37 -19.06 12.48
C THR A 174 -24.15 -19.87 11.20
N ASN A 175 -24.94 -19.61 10.17
CA ASN A 175 -24.90 -20.28 8.87
C ASN A 175 -24.91 -19.27 7.71
N GLY A 176 -24.26 -18.13 7.91
CA GLY A 176 -24.10 -17.11 6.87
C GLY A 176 -25.39 -16.39 6.49
N GLY A 177 -26.33 -16.22 7.43
CA GLY A 177 -27.57 -15.46 7.27
C GLY A 177 -28.79 -16.27 6.81
N GLN A 178 -28.66 -17.59 6.62
CA GLN A 178 -29.79 -18.42 6.15
C GLN A 178 -30.84 -18.72 7.23
N LEU A 179 -30.43 -18.71 8.50
CA LEU A 179 -31.31 -18.84 9.66
C LEU A 179 -30.94 -17.79 10.71
N TRP A 180 -31.96 -17.16 11.29
CA TRP A 180 -31.82 -16.14 12.32
C TRP A 180 -32.47 -16.55 13.64
N THR A 181 -31.83 -16.18 14.74
CA THR A 181 -32.37 -16.32 16.10
C THR A 181 -32.29 -14.97 16.79
N ALA A 182 -33.40 -14.49 17.37
CA ALA A 182 -33.36 -13.35 18.27
C ALA A 182 -32.68 -13.79 19.58
N ILE A 183 -31.56 -13.16 19.91
CA ILE A 183 -30.73 -13.47 21.09
C ILE A 183 -30.80 -12.37 22.14
N SER A 184 -31.81 -11.50 22.12
CA SER A 184 -32.01 -10.48 23.14
C SER A 184 -33.50 -10.18 23.33
N PRO A 185 -33.89 -9.60 24.49
CA PRO A 185 -35.14 -8.85 24.58
C PRO A 185 -35.04 -7.55 23.76
N ASP A 186 -36.10 -6.73 23.78
CA ASP A 186 -36.02 -5.35 23.28
C ASP A 186 -34.97 -4.59 24.12
N LEU A 187 -33.92 -4.07 23.46
CA LEU A 187 -32.78 -3.39 24.07
C LEU A 187 -32.90 -1.87 24.00
N THR A 188 -34.10 -1.37 23.69
CA THR A 188 -34.40 0.04 23.48
C THR A 188 -35.29 0.56 24.60
N ARG A 189 -35.47 1.88 24.69
CA ARG A 189 -36.43 2.48 25.62
C ARG A 189 -37.87 2.12 25.24
N ASN A 190 -38.14 1.95 23.94
CA ASN A 190 -39.44 1.55 23.41
C ASN A 190 -40.59 2.44 23.94
N ASP A 191 -40.36 3.76 23.98
CA ASP A 191 -41.33 4.71 24.50
C ASP A 191 -42.48 4.91 23.51
N PRO A 192 -43.74 4.63 23.88
CA PRO A 192 -44.88 4.73 22.94
C PRO A 192 -45.03 6.12 22.30
N ARG A 193 -44.53 7.19 22.96
CA ARG A 193 -44.59 8.56 22.45
C ARG A 193 -43.74 8.78 21.21
N THR A 194 -42.76 7.91 20.95
CA THR A 194 -41.80 8.04 19.84
C THR A 194 -42.01 7.00 18.75
N LEU A 195 -43.06 6.18 18.82
CA LEU A 195 -43.31 5.04 17.92
C LEU A 195 -44.59 5.19 17.09
N GLY A 196 -45.23 6.36 17.18
CA GLY A 196 -46.42 6.70 16.40
C GLY A 196 -46.09 7.08 14.95
N PRO A 197 -47.06 7.68 14.24
CA PRO A 197 -46.88 7.96 12.84
C PRO A 197 -45.88 9.08 12.59
N SER A 198 -45.07 8.89 11.57
CA SER A 198 -44.11 9.86 11.05
C SER A 198 -44.70 10.70 9.91
N GLY A 199 -44.10 11.86 9.68
CA GLY A 199 -44.63 12.85 8.75
C GLY A 199 -45.76 13.70 9.38
N GLY A 200 -46.06 14.83 8.74
CA GLY A 200 -47.08 15.76 9.20
C GLY A 200 -48.50 15.25 8.98
N ASP A 201 -49.48 16.13 9.17
CA ASP A 201 -50.90 15.79 8.99
C ASP A 201 -51.29 15.56 7.51
N ILE A 202 -50.49 16.11 6.58
CA ILE A 202 -50.77 16.06 5.14
C ILE A 202 -50.24 14.78 4.50
N THR A 203 -48.97 14.45 4.73
CA THR A 203 -48.30 13.29 4.14
C THR A 203 -47.58 12.53 5.23
N LYS A 204 -47.89 11.23 5.33
CA LYS A 204 -47.17 10.29 6.19
C LYS A 204 -45.94 9.76 5.45
N ASP A 205 -44.87 9.53 6.20
CA ASP A 205 -43.61 9.01 5.69
C ASP A 205 -43.30 7.68 6.38
N GLN A 206 -44.00 6.61 6.00
CA GLN A 206 -43.98 5.32 6.71
C GLN A 206 -43.27 4.25 5.89
N THR A 207 -41.94 4.35 5.84
CA THR A 207 -41.09 3.47 5.04
C THR A 207 -40.09 2.69 5.89
N SER A 208 -40.17 2.82 7.22
CA SER A 208 -39.25 2.31 8.25
C SER A 208 -37.93 3.07 8.39
N VAL A 209 -37.64 4.01 7.50
CA VAL A 209 -36.45 4.87 7.51
C VAL A 209 -36.41 5.73 8.77
N GLU A 210 -37.59 6.16 9.18
CA GLU A 210 -37.94 7.03 10.28
C GLU A 210 -38.23 6.30 11.59
N TYR A 211 -38.24 4.95 11.58
CA TYR A 211 -38.48 4.17 12.79
C TYR A 211 -37.41 4.48 13.84
N TYR A 212 -37.89 4.69 15.07
CA TYR A 212 -37.08 4.99 16.24
C TYR A 212 -37.19 3.87 17.29
N GLY A 213 -36.32 3.87 18.29
CA GLY A 213 -36.26 2.80 19.28
C GLY A 213 -35.74 1.53 18.64
N THR A 214 -34.54 1.63 18.08
CA THR A 214 -33.78 0.55 17.43
C THR A 214 -32.37 0.44 18.03
N VAL A 215 -31.80 -0.76 18.05
CA VAL A 215 -30.35 -1.00 18.20
C VAL A 215 -29.68 -0.44 16.95
N PHE A 216 -29.12 0.75 17.10
CA PHE A 216 -28.53 1.54 16.02
C PHE A 216 -27.07 1.16 15.77
N THR A 217 -26.38 0.63 16.78
CA THR A 217 -24.98 0.19 16.68
C THR A 217 -24.73 -1.07 17.52
N LEU A 218 -23.84 -1.93 17.03
CA LEU A 218 -23.50 -3.21 17.66
C LEU A 218 -22.01 -3.51 17.46
N ALA A 219 -21.37 -4.12 18.46
CA ALA A 219 -19.99 -4.60 18.36
C ALA A 219 -19.80 -5.91 19.15
N GLU A 220 -19.20 -6.92 18.53
CA GLU A 220 -18.60 -8.05 19.25
C GLU A 220 -17.13 -7.74 19.55
N SER A 221 -16.66 -8.08 20.75
CA SER A 221 -15.24 -7.89 21.10
C SER A 221 -14.34 -8.70 20.16
N PRO A 222 -13.31 -8.09 19.56
CA PRO A 222 -12.35 -8.80 18.70
C PRO A 222 -11.47 -9.81 19.47
N ILE A 223 -11.39 -9.71 20.80
CA ILE A 223 -10.51 -10.52 21.64
C ILE A 223 -11.25 -11.38 22.67
N THR A 224 -12.58 -11.29 22.74
CA THR A 224 -13.40 -12.13 23.65
C THR A 224 -14.69 -12.53 22.96
N LYS A 225 -14.75 -13.80 22.54
CA LYS A 225 -15.93 -14.37 21.87
C LYS A 225 -17.17 -14.26 22.76
N GLY A 226 -18.30 -13.86 22.17
CA GLY A 226 -19.58 -13.76 22.86
C GLY A 226 -19.70 -12.57 23.83
N LEU A 227 -18.71 -11.67 23.86
CA LEU A 227 -18.83 -10.36 24.50
C LEU A 227 -19.37 -9.36 23.48
N ILE A 228 -20.63 -8.98 23.63
CA ILE A 228 -21.38 -8.18 22.66
C ILE A 228 -21.89 -6.91 23.35
N TRP A 229 -21.83 -5.80 22.64
CA TRP A 229 -22.29 -4.50 23.08
C TRP A 229 -23.29 -3.95 22.07
N THR A 230 -24.27 -3.19 22.54
CA THR A 230 -25.23 -2.50 21.68
C THR A 230 -25.46 -1.07 22.16
N GLY A 231 -25.78 -0.18 21.23
CA GLY A 231 -26.28 1.17 21.50
C GLY A 231 -27.55 1.42 20.70
N SER A 232 -28.57 2.00 21.32
CA SER A 232 -29.82 2.37 20.66
C SER A 232 -29.86 3.83 20.21
N ASP A 233 -30.76 4.14 19.27
CA ASP A 233 -31.05 5.51 18.87
C ASP A 233 -31.88 6.29 19.90
N ASP A 234 -32.45 5.60 20.90
CA ASP A 234 -33.23 6.14 22.02
C ASP A 234 -32.51 6.16 23.38
N GLY A 235 -31.19 5.97 23.35
CA GLY A 235 -30.27 6.38 24.41
C GLY A 235 -29.74 5.28 25.32
N LEU A 236 -29.99 4.00 25.03
CA LEU A 236 -29.55 2.89 25.87
C LEU A 236 -28.29 2.21 25.33
N ILE A 237 -27.40 1.80 26.23
CA ILE A 237 -26.29 0.88 25.95
C ILE A 237 -26.48 -0.40 26.76
N HIS A 238 -26.36 -1.55 26.10
CA HIS A 238 -26.40 -2.86 26.74
C HIS A 238 -25.13 -3.68 26.46
N ILE A 239 -24.85 -4.61 27.38
CA ILE A 239 -23.78 -5.60 27.27
C ILE A 239 -24.31 -7.01 27.48
N SER A 240 -23.85 -7.95 26.66
CA SER A 240 -23.92 -9.38 26.91
C SER A 240 -22.51 -9.95 27.03
N ARG A 241 -22.26 -10.78 28.04
CA ARG A 241 -20.95 -11.43 28.27
C ARG A 241 -21.00 -12.95 28.04
N ASN A 242 -22.12 -13.44 27.53
CA ASN A 242 -22.44 -14.86 27.41
C ASN A 242 -23.17 -15.14 26.09
N ASN A 243 -22.71 -14.48 25.00
CA ASN A 243 -23.16 -14.76 23.65
C ASN A 243 -24.68 -14.57 23.45
N GLY A 244 -25.24 -13.53 24.06
CA GLY A 244 -26.64 -13.15 23.98
C GLY A 244 -27.57 -13.85 24.97
N VAL A 245 -27.09 -14.75 25.83
CA VAL A 245 -27.98 -15.45 26.77
C VAL A 245 -28.59 -14.47 27.79
N SER A 246 -27.83 -13.49 28.25
CA SER A 246 -28.36 -12.40 29.08
C SER A 246 -27.73 -11.05 28.73
N TRP A 247 -28.47 -9.99 29.04
CA TRP A 247 -28.13 -8.60 28.72
C TRP A 247 -28.26 -7.71 29.96
N LYS A 248 -27.35 -6.76 30.10
CA LYS A 248 -27.35 -5.77 31.19
C LYS A 248 -27.31 -4.36 30.61
N ASN A 249 -28.19 -3.47 31.09
CA ASN A 249 -28.13 -2.05 30.78
C ASN A 249 -26.94 -1.42 31.52
N ILE A 250 -26.07 -0.76 30.77
CA ILE A 250 -24.85 -0.11 31.25
C ILE A 250 -24.77 1.35 30.82
N THR A 251 -25.91 1.94 30.47
CA THR A 251 -26.00 3.32 29.99
C THR A 251 -25.35 4.28 31.01
N PRO A 252 -24.45 5.19 30.58
CA PRO A 252 -23.88 6.20 31.47
C PRO A 252 -24.98 6.99 32.19
N LYS A 253 -24.78 7.25 33.49
CA LYS A 253 -25.74 8.03 34.28
C LYS A 253 -25.66 9.52 33.93
N GLY A 254 -26.80 10.23 33.99
CA GLY A 254 -26.85 11.68 33.77
C GLY A 254 -26.76 12.12 32.31
N LEU A 255 -27.00 11.20 31.36
CA LEU A 255 -27.10 11.55 29.94
C LEU A 255 -28.39 12.30 29.63
N PRO A 256 -28.37 13.22 28.65
CA PRO A 256 -29.59 13.76 28.08
C PRO A 256 -30.46 12.64 27.49
N GLU A 257 -31.78 12.77 27.59
CA GLU A 257 -32.71 11.86 26.93
C GLU A 257 -32.58 11.95 25.40
N TRP A 258 -32.95 10.85 24.73
CA TRP A 258 -33.02 10.76 23.26
C TRP A 258 -31.65 10.88 22.57
N MET A 259 -30.58 10.50 23.27
CA MET A 259 -29.25 10.35 22.70
C MET A 259 -29.25 9.24 21.65
N ARG A 260 -28.80 9.53 20.43
CA ARG A 260 -28.49 8.47 19.45
C ARG A 260 -27.08 7.97 19.66
N TRP A 261 -26.91 6.70 20.02
CA TRP A 261 -25.60 6.04 19.97
C TRP A 261 -25.28 5.65 18.53
N SER A 262 -24.53 6.50 17.86
CA SER A 262 -24.24 6.38 16.42
C SER A 262 -23.28 5.23 16.14
N ILE A 263 -22.17 5.16 16.90
CA ILE A 263 -21.13 4.13 16.72
C ILE A 263 -20.53 3.78 18.08
N ILE A 264 -20.37 2.49 18.34
CA ILE A 264 -19.54 1.95 19.42
C ILE A 264 -18.35 1.16 18.87
N GLU A 265 -17.28 1.06 19.66
CA GLU A 265 -16.06 0.34 19.33
C GLU A 265 -15.61 -0.48 20.54
N ALA A 266 -15.65 -1.81 20.41
CA ALA A 266 -15.09 -2.72 21.41
C ALA A 266 -13.57 -2.79 21.24
N SER A 267 -12.82 -2.57 22.33
CA SER A 267 -11.36 -2.44 22.24
C SER A 267 -10.69 -3.70 21.69
N PRO A 268 -9.76 -3.58 20.72
CA PRO A 268 -8.88 -4.66 20.30
C PRO A 268 -7.79 -5.01 21.32
N HIS A 269 -7.66 -4.22 22.40
CA HIS A 269 -6.58 -4.35 23.38
C HIS A 269 -7.04 -4.82 24.76
N ALA A 270 -8.29 -4.53 25.14
CA ALA A 270 -8.80 -4.80 26.48
C ALA A 270 -10.29 -5.18 26.50
N PRO A 271 -10.69 -6.39 26.94
CA PRO A 271 -12.08 -6.85 26.85
C PRO A 271 -13.10 -5.97 27.59
N GLY A 272 -12.71 -5.35 28.71
CA GLY A 272 -13.59 -4.47 29.50
C GLY A 272 -13.77 -3.06 28.92
N THR A 273 -13.10 -2.74 27.81
CA THR A 273 -13.06 -1.39 27.24
C THR A 273 -14.01 -1.25 26.06
N LEU A 274 -14.87 -0.24 26.14
CA LEU A 274 -15.78 0.18 25.07
C LEU A 274 -15.69 1.69 24.90
N TRP A 275 -15.62 2.13 23.64
CA TRP A 275 -15.71 3.53 23.23
C TRP A 275 -17.07 3.77 22.59
N ALA A 276 -17.72 4.89 22.89
CA ALA A 276 -19.05 5.19 22.40
C ALA A 276 -19.15 6.64 21.92
N ALA A 277 -19.65 6.82 20.69
CA ALA A 277 -19.97 8.11 20.10
C ALA A 277 -21.49 8.29 20.00
N GLY A 278 -21.99 9.36 20.61
CA GLY A 278 -23.39 9.76 20.57
C GLY A 278 -23.60 11.13 19.91
N ASN A 279 -24.83 11.43 19.53
CA ASN A 279 -25.26 12.76 19.11
C ASN A 279 -26.76 13.01 19.33
N ARG A 280 -27.14 14.30 19.34
CA ARG A 280 -28.51 14.80 19.52
C ARG A 280 -28.83 15.95 18.55
N TYR A 281 -28.14 16.02 17.42
CA TYR A 281 -28.25 17.16 16.50
C TYR A 281 -29.67 17.36 15.94
N GLN A 282 -30.48 16.30 15.85
CA GLN A 282 -31.89 16.37 15.45
C GLN A 282 -32.80 17.05 16.50
N MET A 283 -32.28 17.29 17.71
CA MET A 283 -32.91 18.02 18.81
C MET A 283 -32.29 19.40 19.01
N ASP A 284 -31.63 19.95 17.98
CA ASP A 284 -30.89 21.23 18.02
C ASP A 284 -29.75 21.26 19.06
N ASP A 285 -29.17 20.09 19.33
CA ASP A 285 -28.02 19.94 20.25
C ASP A 285 -26.78 19.45 19.48
N PHE A 286 -25.87 20.38 19.22
CA PHE A 286 -24.62 20.15 18.49
C PHE A 286 -23.43 19.79 19.40
N THR A 287 -23.67 19.53 20.69
CA THR A 287 -22.63 19.19 21.66
C THR A 287 -21.93 17.86 21.28
N PRO A 288 -20.59 17.76 21.39
CA PRO A 288 -19.90 16.48 21.25
C PRO A 288 -20.19 15.54 22.43
N TYR A 289 -20.43 14.27 22.12
CA TYR A 289 -20.70 13.20 23.08
C TYR A 289 -19.84 11.98 22.78
N LEU A 290 -18.70 11.89 23.45
CA LEU A 290 -17.83 10.71 23.45
C LEU A 290 -17.66 10.19 24.86
N TYR A 291 -17.76 8.87 25.02
CA TYR A 291 -17.65 8.19 26.30
C TYR A 291 -16.74 6.96 26.20
N ARG A 292 -16.09 6.64 27.30
CA ARG A 292 -15.25 5.45 27.47
C ARG A 292 -15.58 4.75 28.78
N THR A 293 -15.67 3.43 28.75
CA THR A 293 -15.60 2.54 29.92
C THR A 293 -14.37 1.66 29.80
N THR A 294 -13.80 1.21 30.92
CA THR A 294 -12.75 0.18 30.99
C THR A 294 -13.11 -1.01 31.89
N ASP A 295 -14.31 -1.00 32.48
CA ASP A 295 -14.74 -1.94 33.52
C ASP A 295 -16.10 -2.60 33.22
N TYR A 296 -16.36 -2.88 31.94
CA TYR A 296 -17.61 -3.48 31.48
C TYR A 296 -18.86 -2.59 31.63
N GLY A 297 -18.68 -1.27 31.62
CA GLY A 297 -19.75 -0.28 31.68
C GLY A 297 -20.23 0.01 33.10
N VAL A 298 -19.44 -0.34 34.11
CA VAL A 298 -19.73 0.01 35.51
C VAL A 298 -19.47 1.50 35.74
N THR A 299 -18.38 2.03 35.17
CA THR A 299 -18.07 3.46 35.18
C THR A 299 -17.79 3.98 33.77
N TRP A 300 -18.05 5.27 33.57
CA TRP A 300 -17.89 5.93 32.28
C TRP A 300 -17.22 7.28 32.45
N ALA A 301 -16.28 7.58 31.54
CA ALA A 301 -15.63 8.88 31.41
C ALA A 301 -16.13 9.59 30.14
N LYS A 302 -16.53 10.86 30.26
CA LYS A 302 -16.76 11.73 29.10
C LYS A 302 -15.40 12.21 28.57
N ILE A 303 -15.14 11.99 27.29
CA ILE A 303 -13.82 12.15 26.66
C ILE A 303 -13.89 13.10 25.47
N THR A 304 -14.25 14.36 25.71
CA THR A 304 -14.54 15.35 24.64
C THR A 304 -13.63 16.58 24.65
N ASN A 305 -12.67 16.64 25.59
CA ASN A 305 -11.80 17.80 25.77
C ASN A 305 -10.90 18.02 24.54
N GLY A 306 -10.96 19.22 23.95
CA GLY A 306 -10.27 19.57 22.71
C GLY A 306 -11.11 19.44 21.43
N ILE A 307 -12.31 18.84 21.50
CA ILE A 307 -13.30 18.89 20.41
C ILE A 307 -14.16 20.16 20.57
N PRO A 308 -14.35 20.97 19.52
CA PRO A 308 -15.21 22.15 19.58
C PRO A 308 -16.65 21.82 20.01
N ALA A 309 -17.25 22.69 20.82
CA ALA A 309 -18.58 22.48 21.40
C ALA A 309 -19.72 22.43 20.37
N ASP A 310 -19.50 22.94 19.15
CA ASP A 310 -20.45 22.95 18.04
C ASP A 310 -20.20 21.81 17.03
N GLN A 311 -19.32 20.86 17.35
CA GLN A 311 -18.98 19.72 16.49
C GLN A 311 -19.39 18.41 17.14
N PHE A 312 -20.67 18.07 17.01
CA PHE A 312 -21.18 16.78 17.46
C PHE A 312 -20.43 15.62 16.80
N THR A 313 -20.39 14.51 17.54
CA THR A 313 -19.58 13.34 17.22
C THR A 313 -20.41 12.26 16.53
N ARG A 314 -19.82 11.58 15.56
CA ARG A 314 -20.49 10.57 14.74
C ARG A 314 -19.90 9.17 14.92
N ALA A 315 -18.57 9.08 14.98
CA ALA A 315 -17.88 7.80 15.17
C ALA A 315 -16.64 7.91 16.06
N ILE A 316 -16.25 6.80 16.67
CA ILE A 316 -15.01 6.64 17.41
C ILE A 316 -14.38 5.28 17.08
N ARG A 317 -13.07 5.23 16.87
CA ARG A 317 -12.31 4.00 16.57
C ARG A 317 -11.00 3.97 17.37
N GLU A 318 -10.63 2.82 17.89
CA GLU A 318 -9.35 2.60 18.57
C GLU A 318 -8.31 2.05 17.60
N ASP A 319 -7.09 2.59 17.67
CA ASP A 319 -5.98 2.16 16.84
C ASP A 319 -5.66 0.67 17.03
N LEU A 320 -5.40 -0.06 15.94
CA LEU A 320 -5.19 -1.51 15.98
C LEU A 320 -3.89 -1.95 16.68
N HIS A 321 -2.91 -1.05 16.85
CA HIS A 321 -1.57 -1.41 17.33
C HIS A 321 -1.14 -0.63 18.57
N ARG A 322 -1.74 0.54 18.82
CA ARG A 322 -1.42 1.40 19.97
C ARG A 322 -2.63 1.53 20.91
N PRO A 323 -2.66 0.78 22.03
CA PRO A 323 -3.71 0.93 23.04
C PRO A 323 -3.89 2.38 23.49
N GLY A 324 -5.13 2.84 23.59
CA GLY A 324 -5.46 4.20 24.03
C GLY A 324 -5.20 5.30 22.99
N MET A 325 -4.70 4.99 21.80
CA MET A 325 -4.76 5.91 20.67
C MET A 325 -6.10 5.73 19.96
N VAL A 326 -6.87 6.81 19.83
CA VAL A 326 -8.25 6.76 19.31
C VAL A 326 -8.50 7.90 18.32
N TYR A 327 -9.40 7.66 17.38
CA TYR A 327 -9.82 8.61 16.35
C TYR A 327 -11.31 8.91 16.51
N ALA A 328 -11.70 10.18 16.41
CA ALA A 328 -13.09 10.60 16.48
C ALA A 328 -13.52 11.33 15.21
N ALA A 329 -14.62 10.89 14.63
CA ALA A 329 -15.30 11.55 13.52
C ALA A 329 -16.34 12.53 14.06
N THR A 330 -16.43 13.69 13.41
CA THR A 330 -17.39 14.75 13.75
C THR A 330 -18.12 15.23 12.50
N GLU A 331 -19.05 16.15 12.68
CA GLU A 331 -19.75 16.80 11.58
C GLU A 331 -18.83 17.57 10.61
N ARG A 332 -17.60 17.91 11.00
CA ARG A 332 -16.74 18.77 10.18
C ARG A 332 -15.33 18.26 9.98
N SER A 333 -14.87 17.25 10.72
CA SER A 333 -13.50 16.73 10.61
C SER A 333 -13.27 15.43 11.40
N VAL A 334 -12.03 14.94 11.36
CA VAL A 334 -11.52 13.86 12.21
C VAL A 334 -10.54 14.44 13.25
N PHE A 335 -10.57 13.89 14.46
CA PHE A 335 -9.65 14.17 15.55
C PHE A 335 -8.90 12.90 15.96
N VAL A 336 -7.72 13.06 16.56
CA VAL A 336 -6.93 11.99 17.16
C VAL A 336 -6.61 12.33 18.61
N SER A 337 -6.66 11.32 19.47
CA SER A 337 -6.20 11.37 20.85
C SER A 337 -5.10 10.33 21.04
N TYR A 338 -4.06 10.69 21.79
CA TYR A 338 -2.93 9.83 22.12
C TYR A 338 -2.95 9.33 23.57
N ASP A 339 -3.92 9.79 24.35
CA ASP A 339 -4.02 9.68 25.82
C ASP A 339 -5.38 9.13 26.27
N SER A 340 -5.91 8.18 25.50
CA SER A 340 -7.17 7.47 25.78
C SER A 340 -8.42 8.35 25.85
N GLY A 341 -8.48 9.40 25.02
CA GLY A 341 -9.60 10.31 24.86
C GLY A 341 -9.54 11.51 25.80
N SER A 342 -8.49 11.65 26.60
CA SER A 342 -8.36 12.73 27.58
C SER A 342 -8.17 14.08 26.89
N THR A 343 -7.44 14.13 25.77
CA THR A 343 -7.28 15.33 24.95
C THR A 343 -7.28 15.00 23.45
N TRP A 344 -8.01 15.81 22.67
CA TRP A 344 -8.13 15.62 21.22
C TRP A 344 -7.37 16.69 20.43
N LYS A 345 -6.74 16.26 19.34
CA LYS A 345 -6.07 17.12 18.36
C LYS A 345 -6.71 16.92 16.98
N SER A 346 -6.89 18.01 16.23
CA SER A 346 -7.44 17.91 14.88
C SER A 346 -6.52 17.09 13.97
N LEU A 347 -7.09 16.11 13.27
CA LEU A 347 -6.46 15.32 12.22
C LEU A 347 -6.91 15.77 10.82
N LYS A 348 -7.61 16.91 10.72
CA LYS A 348 -8.21 17.40 9.46
C LYS A 348 -7.22 17.44 8.28
N LYS A 349 -5.98 17.89 8.48
CA LYS A 349 -4.95 18.01 7.42
C LYS A 349 -5.55 18.64 6.13
N ASN A 350 -5.62 17.91 5.01
CA ASN A 350 -6.20 18.36 3.74
C ASN A 350 -7.66 17.87 3.51
N LEU A 351 -8.29 17.21 4.49
CA LEU A 351 -9.72 16.91 4.47
C LEU A 351 -10.51 18.24 4.60
N PRO A 352 -11.40 18.57 3.66
CA PRO A 352 -12.25 19.77 3.79
C PRO A 352 -13.24 19.61 4.96
N PRO A 353 -13.82 20.71 5.47
CA PRO A 353 -14.96 20.60 6.39
C PRO A 353 -16.09 19.80 5.72
N THR A 354 -16.37 18.61 6.24
CA THR A 354 -17.37 17.70 5.67
C THR A 354 -17.88 16.76 6.77
N PRO A 355 -19.14 16.30 6.72
CA PRO A 355 -19.63 15.29 7.65
C PRO A 355 -18.87 13.98 7.46
N VAL A 356 -18.34 13.45 8.56
CA VAL A 356 -17.69 12.14 8.60
C VAL A 356 -18.59 11.19 9.37
N HIS A 357 -19.28 10.30 8.66
CA HIS A 357 -20.30 9.43 9.26
C HIS A 357 -19.70 8.18 9.92
N ASP A 358 -18.62 7.66 9.35
CA ASP A 358 -17.96 6.47 9.88
C ASP A 358 -16.48 6.43 9.50
N MET A 359 -15.73 5.63 10.24
CA MET A 359 -14.33 5.35 9.98
C MET A 359 -14.04 3.87 10.26
N MET A 360 -13.04 3.29 9.59
CA MET A 360 -12.59 1.94 9.91
C MET A 360 -11.08 1.83 9.69
N LEU A 361 -10.44 1.04 10.54
CA LEU A 361 -9.00 0.78 10.49
C LEU A 361 -8.76 -0.60 9.89
N ARG A 362 -7.73 -0.69 9.04
CA ARG A 362 -7.19 -1.97 8.57
C ARG A 362 -5.71 -1.80 8.27
N ASP A 363 -4.93 -2.83 8.56
CA ASP A 363 -3.47 -2.81 8.43
C ASP A 363 -2.87 -1.60 9.19
N ASP A 364 -2.36 -0.61 8.46
CA ASP A 364 -1.85 0.65 8.99
C ASP A 364 -2.62 1.87 8.43
N ASP A 365 -3.82 1.68 7.88
CA ASP A 365 -4.58 2.71 7.17
C ASP A 365 -5.90 3.05 7.93
N LEU A 366 -6.32 4.33 7.87
CA LEU A 366 -7.62 4.81 8.36
C LEU A 366 -8.50 5.20 7.18
N ALA A 367 -9.55 4.41 6.91
CA ALA A 367 -10.57 4.74 5.94
C ALA A 367 -11.69 5.58 6.59
N ILE A 368 -12.20 6.56 5.85
CA ILE A 368 -13.10 7.61 6.32
C ILE A 368 -14.26 7.70 5.32
N ALA A 369 -15.49 7.43 5.77
CA ALA A 369 -16.72 7.64 5.01
C ALA A 369 -17.24 9.07 5.26
N THR A 370 -17.48 9.80 4.16
CA THR A 370 -17.96 11.18 4.23
C THR A 370 -19.28 11.35 3.49
N HIS A 371 -20.02 12.39 3.85
CA HIS A 371 -21.10 12.90 3.01
C HIS A 371 -20.60 14.04 2.14
N GLY A 372 -20.56 13.81 0.82
CA GLY A 372 -20.19 14.81 -0.19
C GLY A 372 -18.74 14.78 -0.65
N ARG A 373 -17.89 13.89 -0.09
CA ARG A 373 -16.47 13.73 -0.48
C ARG A 373 -16.03 12.26 -0.64
N ALA A 374 -16.97 11.34 -0.80
CA ALA A 374 -16.74 9.90 -0.96
C ALA A 374 -15.88 9.30 0.19
N PHE A 375 -15.03 8.31 -0.12
CA PHE A 375 -14.06 7.76 0.83
C PHE A 375 -12.75 8.54 0.82
N TRP A 376 -12.18 8.76 2.00
CA TRP A 376 -10.79 9.18 2.20
C TRP A 376 -10.02 8.07 2.89
N VAL A 377 -8.77 7.85 2.49
CA VAL A 377 -7.89 6.90 3.17
C VAL A 377 -6.62 7.62 3.58
N MET A 378 -6.39 7.71 4.89
CA MET A 378 -5.09 8.12 5.43
C MET A 378 -4.22 6.88 5.52
N GLU A 379 -3.32 6.74 4.55
CA GLU A 379 -2.40 5.61 4.49
C GLU A 379 -1.25 5.76 5.52
N ASN A 380 -0.86 4.64 6.12
CA ASN A 380 0.29 4.50 7.00
C ASN A 380 0.29 5.44 8.21
N LEU A 381 -0.52 5.08 9.20
CA LEU A 381 -0.65 5.71 10.52
C LEU A 381 0.60 5.53 11.41
N THR A 382 1.62 4.80 10.96
CA THR A 382 2.83 4.54 11.76
C THR A 382 3.45 5.86 12.25
N SER A 383 3.51 6.89 11.41
CA SER A 383 4.06 8.18 11.84
C SER A 383 3.28 8.82 13.00
N LEU A 384 1.96 8.68 13.03
CA LEU A 384 1.13 9.19 14.13
C LEU A 384 1.40 8.42 15.42
N ARG A 385 1.53 7.08 15.36
CA ARG A 385 1.73 6.24 16.55
C ARG A 385 3.00 6.56 17.32
N TRP A 386 3.99 7.15 16.65
CA TRP A 386 5.30 7.48 17.22
C TRP A 386 5.46 8.96 17.60
N ALA A 387 4.38 9.76 17.58
CA ALA A 387 4.43 11.20 17.85
C ALA A 387 5.09 11.54 19.20
N ASP A 388 4.84 10.77 20.26
CA ASP A 388 5.42 11.07 21.58
C ASP A 388 6.93 10.75 21.62
N GLN A 389 7.36 9.65 21.02
CA GLN A 389 8.77 9.29 20.89
C GLN A 389 9.52 10.30 20.01
N GLU A 390 8.88 10.75 18.94
CA GLU A 390 9.40 11.76 18.04
C GLU A 390 9.56 13.13 18.73
N ALA A 391 8.56 13.53 19.53
CA ALA A 391 8.62 14.73 20.36
C ALA A 391 9.70 14.61 21.46
N ALA A 392 9.83 13.44 22.09
CA ALA A 392 10.87 13.17 23.08
C ALA A 392 12.29 13.20 22.47
N ALA A 393 12.44 12.96 21.17
CA ALA A 393 13.70 13.11 20.43
C ALA A 393 14.05 14.58 20.11
N THR A 394 13.82 15.49 21.06
CA THR A 394 14.10 16.92 20.91
C THR A 394 15.58 17.16 20.58
N GLY A 395 15.84 18.01 19.58
CA GLY A 395 17.20 18.36 19.15
C GLY A 395 17.97 17.24 18.43
N LYS A 396 17.36 16.07 18.21
CA LYS A 396 18.00 14.91 17.56
C LYS A 396 17.20 14.47 16.32
N PRO A 397 17.85 13.86 15.31
CA PRO A 397 17.16 13.17 14.24
C PRO A 397 16.32 12.02 14.79
N PHE A 398 15.20 11.77 14.14
CA PHE A 398 14.30 10.67 14.51
C PHE A 398 13.95 9.86 13.27
N LEU A 399 14.21 8.55 13.31
CA LEU A 399 13.80 7.63 12.25
C LEU A 399 12.57 6.87 12.73
N PHE A 400 11.45 7.05 12.04
CA PHE A 400 10.23 6.32 12.36
C PHE A 400 10.45 4.84 12.03
N LYS A 401 9.92 3.94 12.86
CA LYS A 401 10.00 2.50 12.60
C LYS A 401 9.40 2.21 11.21
N PRO A 402 10.16 1.58 10.29
CA PRO A 402 9.63 1.29 8.97
C PRO A 402 8.52 0.22 9.04
N ALA A 403 7.49 0.38 8.23
CA ALA A 403 6.45 -0.63 8.07
C ALA A 403 7.02 -1.89 7.36
N PRO A 404 6.44 -3.08 7.58
CA PRO A 404 6.76 -4.25 6.78
C PRO A 404 6.55 -3.97 5.27
N VAL A 405 7.44 -4.49 4.44
CA VAL A 405 7.38 -4.35 2.98
C VAL A 405 6.97 -5.67 2.36
N LEU A 406 6.15 -5.65 1.33
CA LEU A 406 5.85 -6.83 0.52
C LEU A 406 6.78 -6.89 -0.67
N ARG A 407 7.32 -8.06 -1.00
CA ARG A 407 8.06 -8.25 -2.24
C ARG A 407 7.04 -8.33 -3.38
N LEU A 408 6.93 -7.28 -4.19
CA LEU A 408 5.98 -7.23 -5.32
C LEU A 408 6.73 -7.25 -6.65
N ASN A 409 7.61 -8.25 -6.86
CA ASN A 409 8.40 -8.41 -8.08
C ASN A 409 9.11 -7.10 -8.57
N GLY A 410 9.72 -6.35 -7.63
CA GLY A 410 10.43 -5.10 -7.92
C GLY A 410 9.55 -3.84 -8.02
N GLN A 411 8.25 -3.94 -7.75
CA GLN A 411 7.32 -2.79 -7.67
C GLN A 411 7.19 -2.20 -6.26
N ALA A 412 7.66 -2.92 -5.24
CA ALA A 412 7.59 -2.47 -3.86
C ALA A 412 8.92 -1.88 -3.40
N ALA A 413 8.83 -0.76 -2.68
CA ALA A 413 9.96 0.01 -2.23
C ALA A 413 9.71 0.54 -0.81
N PRO A 414 10.53 0.18 0.20
CA PRO A 414 10.39 0.70 1.55
C PRO A 414 10.53 2.21 1.49
N THR A 415 9.58 2.87 2.15
CA THR A 415 9.66 4.30 2.41
C THR A 415 10.06 4.48 3.87
N PHE A 416 11.23 5.07 4.08
CA PHE A 416 11.71 5.48 5.38
C PHE A 416 11.24 6.90 5.66
N VAL A 417 10.49 7.08 6.75
CA VAL A 417 10.07 8.41 7.24
C VAL A 417 11.01 8.82 8.35
N TYR A 418 11.49 10.05 8.34
CA TYR A 418 12.41 10.56 9.36
C TYR A 418 12.24 12.06 9.58
N ARG A 419 12.52 12.54 10.80
CA ARG A 419 12.56 13.96 11.12
C ARG A 419 14.00 14.43 11.33
N LEU A 420 14.33 15.59 10.76
CA LEU A 420 15.55 16.33 11.08
C LEU A 420 15.19 17.55 11.95
N PRO A 421 15.91 17.80 13.06
CA PRO A 421 15.63 18.95 13.93
C PRO A 421 16.05 20.29 13.32
N ALA A 422 16.97 20.29 12.34
CA ALA A 422 17.42 21.46 11.59
C ALA A 422 18.09 20.97 10.29
N ASP A 423 18.25 21.87 9.32
CA ASP A 423 18.97 21.61 8.08
C ASP A 423 20.38 21.09 8.38
N THR A 424 20.82 20.08 7.63
CA THR A 424 22.09 19.40 7.88
C THR A 424 22.90 19.24 6.59
N GLY A 425 24.18 18.86 6.74
CA GLY A 425 25.03 18.48 5.61
C GLY A 425 24.58 17.16 4.98
N LEU A 426 25.51 16.23 4.77
CA LEU A 426 25.19 14.93 4.20
C LEU A 426 24.23 14.14 5.11
N VAL A 427 23.14 13.64 4.52
CA VAL A 427 22.31 12.57 5.10
C VAL A 427 22.63 11.30 4.33
N ARG A 428 22.91 10.21 5.05
CA ARG A 428 23.26 8.92 4.49
C ARG A 428 22.36 7.84 5.08
N PHE A 429 21.80 7.01 4.20
CA PHE A 429 21.10 5.78 4.54
C PHE A 429 21.97 4.61 4.12
N GLU A 430 22.28 3.72 5.05
CA GLU A 430 23.02 2.48 4.84
C GLU A 430 22.08 1.31 5.16
N LEU A 431 21.90 0.39 4.22
CA LEU A 431 20.96 -0.72 4.36
C LEU A 431 21.73 -2.03 4.47
N PHE A 432 21.32 -2.88 5.41
CA PHE A 432 22.02 -4.12 5.73
C PHE A 432 21.08 -5.32 5.74
N ASP A 433 21.61 -6.48 5.38
CA ASP A 433 20.92 -7.75 5.62
C ASP A 433 21.00 -8.15 7.10
N LYS A 434 20.36 -9.27 7.44
CA LYS A 434 20.37 -9.85 8.79
C LYS A 434 21.78 -10.18 9.31
N ALA A 435 22.74 -10.44 8.42
CA ALA A 435 24.13 -10.75 8.78
C ALA A 435 24.99 -9.48 8.94
N GLY A 436 24.43 -8.29 8.73
CA GLY A 436 25.16 -7.01 8.81
C GLY A 436 25.96 -6.68 7.55
N LYS A 437 25.75 -7.39 6.44
CA LYS A 437 26.37 -7.05 5.16
C LYS A 437 25.69 -5.80 4.58
N LEU A 438 26.49 -4.80 4.22
CA LEU A 438 26.01 -3.61 3.52
C LEU A 438 25.47 -4.00 2.14
N LEU A 439 24.22 -3.63 1.88
CA LEU A 439 23.49 -3.94 0.65
C LEU A 439 23.37 -2.73 -0.29
N ALA A 440 23.14 -1.54 0.28
CA ALA A 440 22.96 -0.32 -0.47
C ALA A 440 23.31 0.89 0.39
N THR A 441 23.80 1.94 -0.25
CA THR A 441 23.97 3.27 0.35
C THR A 441 23.24 4.30 -0.50
N ALA A 442 22.51 5.20 0.13
CA ALA A 442 21.91 6.36 -0.52
C ALA A 442 22.24 7.63 0.26
N THR A 443 22.51 8.73 -0.45
CA THR A 443 22.93 9.99 0.17
C THR A 443 22.16 11.19 -0.37
N SER A 444 22.05 12.25 0.43
CA SER A 444 21.44 13.52 -0.03
C SER A 444 22.22 14.20 -1.16
N ALA A 445 23.51 13.87 -1.31
CA ALA A 445 24.39 14.34 -2.37
C ALA A 445 24.24 13.54 -3.67
N ASP A 446 23.51 12.42 -3.66
CA ASP A 446 23.28 11.64 -4.87
C ASP A 446 22.56 12.54 -5.89
N THR A 447 23.09 12.55 -7.11
CA THR A 447 22.37 13.11 -8.25
C THR A 447 21.18 12.21 -8.47
N ALA A 448 19.97 12.71 -8.21
CA ALA A 448 18.76 11.99 -8.58
C ALA A 448 18.93 11.59 -10.05
N PRO A 449 18.75 10.31 -10.43
CA PRO A 449 18.80 9.96 -11.83
C PRO A 449 17.84 10.90 -12.55
N THR A 450 18.36 11.63 -13.56
CA THR A 450 17.51 12.41 -14.46
C THR A 450 16.41 11.46 -14.91
N PRO A 451 15.12 11.73 -14.65
CA PRO A 451 14.07 10.87 -15.13
C PRO A 451 14.22 10.79 -16.64
N GLY A 452 14.72 9.65 -17.14
CA GLY A 452 14.68 9.36 -18.56
C GLY A 452 13.22 9.31 -18.94
N GLY A 453 12.72 10.39 -19.55
CA GLY A 453 11.44 10.47 -20.25
C GLY A 453 10.21 10.00 -19.49
N ARG A 454 9.53 10.96 -18.85
CA ARG A 454 8.06 11.02 -18.65
C ARG A 454 7.38 9.71 -18.20
N GLY A 455 7.31 9.52 -16.88
CA GLY A 455 6.13 8.94 -16.24
C GLY A 455 5.12 10.05 -15.93
N GLY A 456 4.28 10.42 -16.91
CA GLY A 456 3.01 11.10 -16.60
C GLY A 456 2.15 10.10 -15.81
N GLY A 457 1.49 10.48 -14.73
CA GLY A 457 0.46 11.49 -14.66
C GLY A 457 -0.54 10.96 -13.65
N GLY A 458 -0.40 11.41 -12.42
CA GLY A 458 -1.22 11.01 -11.28
C GLY A 458 -1.11 12.09 -10.24
N GLY A 459 -1.65 13.28 -10.56
CA GLY A 459 -1.84 14.37 -9.62
C GLY A 459 -2.91 14.01 -8.59
N GLY A 460 -2.60 13.04 -7.73
CA GLY A 460 -3.28 12.78 -6.47
C GLY A 460 -2.33 13.15 -5.35
N PHE A 461 -2.80 13.87 -4.34
CA PHE A 461 -1.99 14.32 -3.21
C PHE A 461 -1.29 13.14 -2.52
N GLY A 462 0.02 13.05 -2.73
CA GLY A 462 0.87 11.93 -2.32
C GLY A 462 1.93 11.64 -3.37
N GLY A 463 2.75 12.63 -3.74
CA GLY A 463 3.83 12.43 -4.71
C GLY A 463 4.71 11.23 -4.33
N ALA A 464 5.12 10.43 -5.32
CA ALA A 464 6.04 9.32 -5.10
C ALA A 464 7.24 9.82 -4.28
N ALA A 465 7.51 9.17 -3.15
CA ALA A 465 8.56 9.63 -2.25
C ALA A 465 9.92 9.65 -2.97
N PRO A 466 10.77 10.65 -2.67
CA PRO A 466 11.97 10.90 -3.47
C PRO A 466 12.95 9.73 -3.36
N SER A 467 13.62 9.43 -4.47
CA SER A 467 14.62 8.37 -4.57
C SER A 467 15.96 8.70 -3.89
N LYS A 468 16.08 9.89 -3.29
CA LYS A 468 17.22 10.29 -2.48
C LYS A 468 16.78 10.92 -1.15
N PRO A 469 17.57 10.79 -0.08
CA PRO A 469 17.32 11.47 1.18
C PRO A 469 17.36 13.00 1.03
N SER A 470 16.42 13.68 1.70
CA SER A 470 16.48 15.13 1.95
C SER A 470 17.30 15.44 3.21
N ASN A 471 17.99 16.58 3.19
CA ASN A 471 18.77 17.12 4.32
C ASN A 471 18.12 18.37 4.96
N VAL A 472 16.86 18.63 4.65
CA VAL A 472 16.09 19.79 5.14
C VAL A 472 15.42 19.47 6.48
N ALA A 473 15.31 20.46 7.37
CA ALA A 473 14.60 20.38 8.64
C ALA A 473 13.14 19.92 8.47
N GLY A 474 12.62 19.24 9.49
CA GLY A 474 11.24 18.73 9.49
C GLY A 474 11.13 17.26 9.06
N ILE A 475 9.92 16.84 8.74
CA ILE A 475 9.60 15.46 8.35
C ILE A 475 9.94 15.25 6.88
N ASN A 476 10.75 14.22 6.61
CA ASN A 476 11.26 13.84 5.30
C ASN A 476 10.93 12.36 5.02
N ARG A 477 10.99 11.99 3.73
CA ARG A 477 10.79 10.63 3.24
C ARG A 477 11.93 10.24 2.31
N PHE A 478 12.34 8.98 2.35
CA PHE A 478 13.30 8.40 1.41
C PHE A 478 12.79 7.02 1.00
N THR A 479 12.74 6.75 -0.30
CA THR A 479 12.30 5.45 -0.84
C THR A 479 13.46 4.72 -1.50
N TRP A 480 13.73 3.50 -1.03
CA TRP A 480 14.74 2.63 -1.62
C TRP A 480 14.10 1.60 -2.55
N ASN A 481 14.68 1.39 -3.73
CA ASN A 481 14.14 0.48 -4.75
C ASN A 481 14.15 -1.02 -4.34
N MET A 482 14.78 -1.37 -3.22
CA MET A 482 14.82 -2.73 -2.69
C MET A 482 15.46 -3.75 -3.63
N ARG A 483 16.48 -3.32 -4.39
CA ARG A 483 17.25 -4.16 -5.32
C ARG A 483 18.72 -4.19 -4.92
N HIS A 484 19.37 -5.31 -5.25
CA HIS A 484 20.83 -5.39 -5.24
C HIS A 484 21.43 -4.48 -6.32
N ASP A 485 22.74 -4.23 -6.25
CA ASP A 485 23.45 -3.50 -7.29
C ASP A 485 23.32 -4.17 -8.66
N ASN A 486 23.25 -3.34 -9.69
CA ASN A 486 23.30 -3.80 -11.07
C ASN A 486 24.67 -4.45 -11.37
N ALA A 487 24.72 -5.26 -12.42
CA ALA A 487 25.98 -5.69 -13.01
C ALA A 487 26.75 -4.48 -13.55
N ILE A 488 28.09 -4.57 -13.56
CA ILE A 488 28.94 -3.53 -14.15
C ILE A 488 28.52 -3.30 -15.60
N THR A 489 28.50 -2.04 -16.02
CA THR A 489 28.21 -1.62 -17.40
C THR A 489 29.42 -0.90 -17.98
N PHE A 490 29.47 -0.73 -19.29
CA PHE A 490 30.51 0.02 -19.99
C PHE A 490 29.90 0.96 -21.03
N ARG A 491 30.66 1.98 -21.44
CA ARG A 491 30.22 3.01 -22.37
C ARG A 491 29.87 2.42 -23.74
N GLY A 492 28.71 2.81 -24.26
CA GLY A 492 28.22 2.36 -25.56
C GLY A 492 27.69 0.92 -25.56
N MET A 493 27.43 0.32 -24.39
CA MET A 493 26.81 -1.01 -24.33
C MET A 493 25.36 -0.96 -24.83
N ILE A 494 25.08 -1.81 -25.82
CA ILE A 494 23.76 -2.00 -26.42
C ILE A 494 23.35 -3.46 -26.21
N ASN A 495 22.31 -3.66 -25.41
CA ASN A 495 21.70 -4.96 -25.13
C ASN A 495 20.21 -4.94 -25.49
N TRP A 496 19.68 -6.08 -25.92
CA TRP A 496 18.26 -6.25 -26.24
C TRP A 496 17.59 -7.30 -25.36
N ALA A 497 18.21 -8.47 -25.22
CA ALA A 497 17.58 -9.63 -24.60
C ALA A 497 17.36 -9.43 -23.09
N GLY A 498 18.23 -8.68 -22.43
CA GLY A 498 17.96 -8.23 -21.07
C GLY A 498 19.01 -7.28 -20.49
N SER A 499 18.67 -6.75 -19.32
CA SER A 499 19.52 -5.85 -18.55
C SER A 499 20.29 -6.58 -17.46
N GLY A 500 21.46 -6.07 -17.08
CA GLY A 500 22.16 -6.46 -15.86
C GLY A 500 21.55 -5.89 -14.58
N ASN A 501 20.24 -5.64 -14.52
CA ASN A 501 19.61 -5.06 -13.34
C ASN A 501 19.74 -6.02 -12.14
N GLY A 502 20.06 -5.47 -10.96
CA GLY A 502 20.16 -6.27 -9.75
C GLY A 502 18.80 -6.89 -9.38
N PRO A 503 18.78 -8.12 -8.86
CA PRO A 503 17.55 -8.75 -8.42
C PRO A 503 16.95 -8.04 -7.20
N SER A 504 15.64 -8.19 -7.01
CA SER A 504 14.94 -7.72 -5.80
C SER A 504 15.44 -8.47 -4.57
N MET A 505 15.43 -7.80 -3.41
CA MET A 505 15.78 -8.39 -2.12
C MET A 505 14.83 -9.51 -1.71
N ALA A 506 15.36 -10.64 -1.24
CA ALA A 506 14.57 -11.79 -0.80
C ALA A 506 13.70 -11.46 0.44
N PRO A 507 12.63 -12.21 0.71
CA PRO A 507 11.93 -12.13 2.00
C PRO A 507 12.89 -12.36 3.16
N GLY A 508 12.77 -11.56 4.21
CA GLY A 508 13.68 -11.61 5.36
C GLY A 508 13.70 -10.34 6.19
N THR A 509 14.55 -10.32 7.22
CA THR A 509 14.76 -9.16 8.09
C THR A 509 15.96 -8.35 7.62
N TYR A 510 15.79 -7.03 7.59
CA TYR A 510 16.79 -6.06 7.17
C TYR A 510 16.93 -4.95 8.21
N SER A 511 18.01 -4.19 8.14
CA SER A 511 18.18 -2.99 8.94
C SER A 511 18.57 -1.79 8.08
N VAL A 512 18.20 -0.61 8.56
CA VAL A 512 18.51 0.68 7.99
C VAL A 512 19.21 1.51 9.05
N LYS A 513 20.35 2.10 8.70
CA LYS A 513 21.07 3.07 9.51
C LYS A 513 21.04 4.42 8.82
N MET A 514 20.47 5.42 9.49
CA MET A 514 20.49 6.81 9.04
C MET A 514 21.57 7.58 9.80
N SER A 515 22.49 8.19 9.06
CA SER A 515 23.50 9.12 9.59
C SER A 515 23.25 10.52 9.05
N ALA A 516 23.36 11.53 9.90
CA ALA A 516 23.27 12.94 9.52
C ALA A 516 24.47 13.67 10.11
N ALA A 517 25.24 14.40 9.29
CA ALA A 517 26.62 14.85 9.53
C ALA A 517 27.05 15.22 10.97
N ARG A 518 26.19 15.85 11.78
CA ARG A 518 26.50 16.29 13.16
C ARG A 518 25.80 15.51 14.27
N TYR A 519 25.08 14.44 13.93
CA TYR A 519 24.26 13.67 14.86
C TYR A 519 24.69 12.21 14.91
N GLN A 520 24.42 11.58 16.06
CA GLN A 520 24.61 10.14 16.20
C GLN A 520 23.70 9.39 15.22
N PRO A 521 24.18 8.31 14.58
CA PRO A 521 23.36 7.50 13.69
C PRO A 521 22.20 6.86 14.44
N VAL A 522 21.06 6.74 13.76
CA VAL A 522 19.88 6.01 14.24
C VAL A 522 19.64 4.80 13.36
N THR A 523 19.29 3.67 13.98
CA THR A 523 19.07 2.40 13.29
C THR A 523 17.66 1.90 13.54
N ALA A 524 17.04 1.32 12.51
CA ALA A 524 15.77 0.61 12.64
C ALA A 524 15.82 -0.70 11.85
N THR A 525 15.01 -1.68 12.28
CA THR A 525 14.82 -2.94 11.55
C THR A 525 13.48 -2.94 10.83
N PHE A 526 13.42 -3.68 9.73
CA PHE A 526 12.19 -3.88 8.96
C PHE A 526 12.18 -5.28 8.34
N VAL A 527 10.99 -5.74 7.95
CA VAL A 527 10.79 -7.08 7.39
C VAL A 527 10.28 -6.95 5.97
N VAL A 528 10.81 -7.78 5.08
CA VAL A 528 10.29 -8.01 3.74
C VAL A 528 9.53 -9.34 3.75
N ASN A 529 8.25 -9.30 3.48
CA ASN A 529 7.37 -10.48 3.37
C ASN A 529 7.14 -10.84 1.90
N PRO A 530 6.85 -12.11 1.57
CA PRO A 530 6.38 -12.52 0.24
C PRO A 530 5.09 -11.79 -0.17
N ASP A 531 4.79 -11.71 -1.47
CA ASP A 531 3.45 -11.33 -1.94
C ASP A 531 2.44 -12.40 -1.49
N PRO A 532 1.41 -12.06 -0.68
CA PRO A 532 0.44 -13.04 -0.21
C PRO A 532 -0.45 -13.60 -1.33
N ARG A 533 -0.41 -13.01 -2.54
CA ARG A 533 -1.08 -13.53 -3.75
C ARG A 533 -0.24 -14.58 -4.48
N SER A 534 1.04 -14.68 -4.14
CA SER A 534 1.96 -15.65 -4.73
C SER A 534 1.93 -16.97 -3.96
N PRO A 535 1.87 -18.12 -4.65
CA PRO A 535 2.03 -19.41 -4.00
C PRO A 535 3.49 -19.73 -3.62
N ALA A 536 4.45 -18.88 -3.99
CA ALA A 536 5.87 -19.12 -3.73
C ALA A 536 6.21 -19.00 -2.24
N THR A 537 7.01 -19.95 -1.74
CA THR A 537 7.48 -19.90 -0.35
C THR A 537 8.63 -18.89 -0.19
N SER A 538 8.88 -18.43 1.03
CA SER A 538 10.07 -17.61 1.32
C SER A 538 11.37 -18.28 0.87
N ALA A 539 11.47 -19.62 0.99
CA ALA A 539 12.64 -20.38 0.55
C ALA A 539 12.83 -20.33 -0.97
N ASP A 540 11.74 -20.39 -1.74
CA ASP A 540 11.77 -20.27 -3.19
C ASP A 540 12.27 -18.90 -3.65
N LEU A 541 11.84 -17.84 -2.96
CA LEU A 541 12.21 -16.45 -3.28
C LEU A 541 13.63 -16.09 -2.83
N VAL A 542 14.10 -16.71 -1.74
CA VAL A 542 15.51 -16.67 -1.34
C VAL A 542 16.37 -17.34 -2.41
N GLU A 543 15.99 -18.53 -2.88
CA GLU A 543 16.70 -19.25 -3.94
C GLU A 543 16.69 -18.48 -5.26
N GLN A 544 15.56 -17.88 -5.62
CA GLN A 544 15.43 -17.01 -6.79
C GLN A 544 16.43 -15.85 -6.74
N THR A 545 16.51 -15.17 -5.60
CA THR A 545 17.41 -14.03 -5.41
C THR A 545 18.87 -14.47 -5.43
N ARG A 546 19.20 -15.58 -4.74
CA ARG A 546 20.55 -16.18 -4.73
C ARG A 546 21.02 -16.53 -6.14
N PHE A 547 20.18 -17.22 -6.91
CA PHE A 547 20.55 -17.64 -8.26
C PHE A 547 20.63 -16.46 -9.24
N ALA A 548 19.71 -15.49 -9.12
CA ALA A 548 19.79 -14.27 -9.91
C ALA A 548 21.11 -13.52 -9.64
N LEU A 549 21.56 -13.40 -8.39
CA LEU A 549 22.86 -12.80 -8.07
C LEU A 549 24.03 -13.53 -8.75
N GLN A 550 24.01 -14.87 -8.81
CA GLN A 550 25.03 -15.62 -9.55
C GLN A 550 25.06 -15.26 -11.04
N VAL A 551 23.89 -15.12 -11.68
CA VAL A 551 23.81 -14.68 -13.08
C VAL A 551 24.29 -13.23 -13.24
N ARG A 552 23.93 -12.33 -12.30
CA ARG A 552 24.39 -10.93 -12.28
C ARG A 552 25.91 -10.84 -12.24
N ASP A 553 26.53 -11.65 -11.39
CA ASP A 553 27.98 -11.68 -11.22
C ASP A 553 28.68 -12.19 -12.50
N ARG A 554 28.09 -13.14 -13.23
CA ARG A 554 28.59 -13.57 -14.54
C ARG A 554 28.43 -12.52 -15.64
N ILE A 555 27.36 -11.72 -15.62
CA ILE A 555 27.21 -10.55 -16.51
C ILE A 555 28.32 -9.53 -16.21
N THR A 556 28.61 -9.31 -14.93
CA THR A 556 29.70 -8.43 -14.48
C THR A 556 31.04 -8.91 -14.99
N GLU A 557 31.36 -10.20 -14.84
CA GLU A 557 32.59 -10.81 -15.35
C GLU A 557 32.77 -10.59 -16.86
N ALA A 558 31.71 -10.82 -17.65
CA ALA A 558 31.75 -10.60 -19.10
C ALA A 558 32.03 -9.12 -19.44
N ASN A 559 31.37 -8.19 -18.75
CA ASN A 559 31.51 -6.75 -18.98
C ASN A 559 32.88 -6.22 -18.53
N GLU A 560 33.42 -6.70 -17.40
CA GLU A 560 34.79 -6.40 -16.98
C GLU A 560 35.83 -6.91 -17.98
N GLY A 561 35.58 -8.06 -18.61
CA GLY A 561 36.42 -8.60 -19.69
C GLY A 561 36.48 -7.63 -20.88
N VAL A 562 35.34 -7.10 -21.32
CA VAL A 562 35.26 -6.08 -22.38
C VAL A 562 36.01 -4.81 -21.99
N ILE A 563 35.80 -4.29 -20.77
CA ILE A 563 36.52 -3.09 -20.29
C ILE A 563 38.03 -3.33 -20.30
N THR A 564 38.48 -4.48 -19.80
CA THR A 564 39.90 -4.84 -19.76
C THR A 564 40.50 -4.88 -21.17
N ILE A 565 39.80 -5.51 -22.12
CA ILE A 565 40.24 -5.59 -23.52
C ILE A 565 40.36 -4.19 -24.14
N ARG A 566 39.33 -3.35 -23.98
CA ARG A 566 39.32 -1.98 -24.53
C ARG A 566 40.39 -1.10 -23.91
N ASN A 567 40.65 -1.26 -22.62
CA ASN A 567 41.75 -0.59 -21.94
C ASN A 567 43.10 -1.00 -22.51
N LEU A 568 43.36 -2.30 -22.65
CA LEU A 568 44.63 -2.79 -23.22
C LEU A 568 44.85 -2.29 -24.65
N LYS A 569 43.82 -2.36 -25.51
CA LYS A 569 43.89 -1.83 -26.89
C LYS A 569 44.23 -0.34 -26.90
N ARG A 570 43.52 0.48 -26.13
CA ARG A 570 43.79 1.92 -26.02
C ARG A 570 45.21 2.22 -25.54
N GLU A 571 45.69 1.52 -24.52
CA GLU A 571 47.04 1.73 -23.98
C GLU A 571 48.13 1.34 -24.99
N MET A 572 47.91 0.29 -25.81
CA MET A 572 48.80 -0.07 -26.91
C MET A 572 48.77 0.98 -28.03
N ASP A 573 47.58 1.46 -28.39
CA ASP A 573 47.39 2.49 -29.43
C ASP A 573 48.03 3.83 -29.02
N ASP A 574 47.92 4.24 -27.74
CA ASP A 574 48.58 5.46 -27.23
C ASP A 574 50.11 5.41 -27.32
N ARG A 575 50.69 4.21 -27.19
CA ARG A 575 52.14 4.01 -27.22
C ARG A 575 52.67 3.76 -28.63
N ALA A 576 51.82 3.34 -29.57
CA ALA A 576 52.24 3.04 -30.93
C ALA A 576 53.00 4.19 -31.64
N PRO A 577 52.57 5.47 -31.56
CA PRO A 577 53.30 6.59 -32.18
C PRO A 577 54.70 6.82 -31.58
N LYS A 578 54.91 6.40 -30.32
CA LYS A 578 56.19 6.55 -29.59
C LYS A 578 57.16 5.40 -29.89
N MET A 579 56.71 4.37 -30.59
CA MET A 579 57.45 3.13 -30.87
C MET A 579 57.81 2.95 -32.35
N THR A 580 57.72 4.01 -33.16
CA THR A 580 57.94 3.97 -34.62
C THR A 580 59.35 3.54 -35.02
N SER A 581 60.35 3.73 -34.14
CA SER A 581 61.72 3.25 -34.34
C SER A 581 61.88 1.73 -34.17
N ASN A 582 60.90 1.05 -33.58
CA ASN A 582 60.88 -0.41 -33.43
C ASN A 582 59.85 -1.03 -34.39
N SER A 583 60.33 -1.46 -35.56
CA SER A 583 59.50 -2.04 -36.63
C SER A 583 58.75 -3.31 -36.22
N ALA A 584 59.17 -4.00 -35.15
CA ALA A 584 58.51 -5.19 -34.62
C ALA A 584 57.32 -4.89 -33.69
N TYR A 585 57.22 -3.66 -33.17
CA TYR A 585 56.17 -3.30 -32.22
C TYR A 585 54.78 -3.25 -32.86
N ALA A 586 54.64 -2.57 -34.01
CA ALA A 586 53.36 -2.42 -34.69
C ALA A 586 52.73 -3.76 -35.12
N PRO A 587 53.47 -4.71 -35.74
CA PRO A 587 52.94 -6.06 -36.01
C PRO A 587 52.54 -6.82 -34.75
N LEU A 588 53.31 -6.69 -33.66
CA LEU A 588 53.02 -7.36 -32.39
C LEU A 588 51.70 -6.86 -31.80
N ILE A 589 51.53 -5.54 -31.60
CA ILE A 589 50.31 -5.00 -30.99
C ILE A 589 49.09 -5.25 -31.86
N LYS A 590 49.24 -5.29 -33.19
CA LYS A 590 48.15 -5.67 -34.11
C LYS A 590 47.71 -7.12 -33.86
N SER A 591 48.65 -8.05 -33.77
CA SER A 591 48.35 -9.46 -33.44
C SER A 591 47.69 -9.61 -32.07
N VAL A 592 48.15 -8.85 -31.06
CA VAL A 592 47.52 -8.84 -29.73
C VAL A 592 46.11 -8.27 -29.78
N ALA A 593 45.91 -7.16 -30.49
CA ALA A 593 44.61 -6.52 -30.65
C ALA A 593 43.60 -7.42 -31.36
N GLU A 594 44.02 -8.20 -32.37
CA GLU A 594 43.19 -9.21 -33.05
C GLU A 594 42.80 -10.35 -32.09
N LYS A 595 43.77 -10.89 -31.33
CA LYS A 595 43.51 -11.92 -30.30
C LYS A 595 42.52 -11.43 -29.25
N LEU A 596 42.72 -10.21 -28.74
CA LEU A 596 41.80 -9.58 -27.78
C LEU A 596 40.43 -9.29 -28.39
N GLY A 597 40.38 -8.78 -29.63
CA GLY A 597 39.13 -8.47 -30.34
C GLY A 597 38.25 -9.69 -30.55
N SER A 598 38.84 -10.82 -30.92
CA SER A 598 38.10 -12.07 -31.04
C SER A 598 37.55 -12.63 -29.72
N VAL A 599 38.08 -12.22 -28.57
CA VAL A 599 37.47 -12.51 -27.25
C VAL A 599 36.37 -11.50 -26.96
N GLU A 600 36.61 -10.21 -27.23
CA GLU A 600 35.60 -9.15 -27.08
C GLU A 600 34.32 -9.48 -27.85
N ASP A 601 34.44 -9.95 -29.10
CA ASP A 601 33.34 -10.34 -29.97
C ASP A 601 32.53 -11.53 -29.45
N SER A 602 33.12 -12.39 -28.60
CA SER A 602 32.41 -13.48 -27.92
C SER A 602 31.67 -12.99 -26.67
N LEU A 603 32.26 -12.03 -25.95
CA LEU A 603 31.69 -11.46 -24.72
C LEU A 603 30.56 -10.46 -25.03
N TYR A 604 30.74 -9.60 -26.03
CA TYR A 604 29.84 -8.53 -26.43
C TYR A 604 29.75 -8.37 -27.97
N GLN A 605 28.58 -7.97 -28.48
CA GLN A 605 28.41 -7.73 -29.92
C GLN A 605 28.98 -6.35 -30.31
N THR A 606 30.23 -6.32 -30.75
CA THR A 606 30.97 -5.10 -31.10
C THR A 606 30.42 -4.35 -32.32
N LYS A 607 29.61 -5.00 -33.15
CA LYS A 607 28.96 -4.38 -34.32
C LYS A 607 27.75 -3.50 -33.98
N ASN A 608 27.26 -3.56 -32.74
CA ASN A 608 26.11 -2.77 -32.34
C ASN A 608 26.44 -1.28 -32.29
N GLN A 609 25.68 -0.47 -33.03
CA GLN A 609 25.69 0.98 -33.06
C GLN A 609 24.31 1.58 -32.74
N SER A 610 23.24 0.83 -32.95
CA SER A 610 21.85 1.20 -32.67
C SER A 610 21.15 0.16 -31.79
N GLY A 611 20.08 0.59 -31.12
CA GLY A 611 19.25 -0.29 -30.29
C GLY A 611 18.58 -1.44 -31.05
N GLN A 612 18.49 -1.40 -32.38
CA GLN A 612 17.88 -2.48 -33.19
C GLN A 612 18.89 -3.45 -33.80
N ASP A 613 20.18 -3.15 -33.73
CA ASP A 613 21.24 -3.99 -34.28
C ASP A 613 21.32 -5.41 -33.70
N PRO A 614 20.88 -5.68 -32.44
CA PRO A 614 20.75 -7.05 -31.95
C PRO A 614 19.82 -7.96 -32.77
N LEU A 615 19.01 -7.42 -33.68
CA LEU A 615 18.25 -8.20 -34.68
C LEU A 615 19.09 -8.56 -35.92
N ASN A 616 20.05 -7.71 -36.29
CA ASN A 616 20.93 -7.89 -37.44
C ASN A 616 22.14 -8.77 -37.10
N TYR A 617 22.58 -8.74 -35.84
CA TYR A 617 23.76 -9.45 -35.37
C TYR A 617 23.43 -10.30 -34.13
N PRO A 618 23.83 -11.59 -34.09
CA PRO A 618 23.55 -12.44 -32.94
C PRO A 618 24.06 -11.84 -31.63
N ILE A 619 23.19 -11.81 -30.62
CA ILE A 619 23.56 -11.41 -29.26
C ILE A 619 24.66 -12.31 -28.69
N ARG A 620 25.49 -11.75 -27.81
CA ARG A 620 26.67 -12.41 -27.21
C ARG A 620 26.47 -12.73 -25.74
N LEU A 621 27.50 -13.29 -25.09
CA LEU A 621 27.38 -13.89 -23.77
C LEU A 621 26.79 -12.92 -22.72
N ASN A 622 27.19 -11.65 -22.73
CA ASN A 622 26.68 -10.68 -21.77
C ASN A 622 25.16 -10.43 -21.90
N ASP A 623 24.65 -10.28 -23.13
CA ASP A 623 23.23 -10.05 -23.42
C ASP A 623 22.40 -11.35 -23.27
N GLN A 624 22.97 -12.50 -23.63
CA GLN A 624 22.35 -13.82 -23.38
C GLN A 624 22.14 -14.08 -21.87
N LEU A 625 23.16 -13.79 -21.05
CA LEU A 625 23.05 -13.84 -19.59
C LEU A 625 22.05 -12.79 -19.07
N GLY A 626 22.00 -11.61 -19.68
CA GLY A 626 20.98 -10.58 -19.41
C GLY A 626 19.55 -11.09 -19.66
N GLY A 627 19.33 -11.82 -20.75
CA GLY A 627 18.04 -12.48 -21.04
C GLY A 627 17.67 -13.54 -20.00
N LEU A 628 18.64 -14.37 -19.58
CA LEU A 628 18.43 -15.33 -18.50
C LEU A 628 18.09 -14.65 -17.17
N MET A 629 18.77 -13.55 -16.84
CA MET A 629 18.45 -12.73 -15.67
C MET A 629 16.99 -12.24 -15.70
N GLY A 630 16.55 -11.72 -16.85
CA GLY A 630 15.16 -11.30 -17.05
C GLY A 630 14.15 -12.45 -16.85
N PHE A 631 14.47 -13.65 -17.32
CA PHE A 631 13.65 -14.85 -17.11
C PHE A 631 13.57 -15.27 -15.63
N ILE A 632 14.70 -15.23 -14.91
CA ILE A 632 14.76 -15.60 -13.49
C ILE A 632 13.99 -14.58 -12.66
N ALA A 633 14.16 -13.28 -12.94
CA ALA A 633 13.50 -12.20 -12.23
C ALA A 633 12.00 -12.06 -12.58
N SER A 634 11.48 -12.83 -13.54
CA SER A 634 10.08 -12.78 -13.93
C SER A 634 9.20 -13.64 -13.01
N GLY A 635 8.30 -12.98 -12.29
CA GLY A 635 7.33 -13.61 -11.40
C GLY A 635 7.95 -14.03 -10.07
N GLU A 636 7.10 -14.39 -9.11
CA GLU A 636 7.51 -14.86 -7.80
C GLU A 636 7.50 -16.39 -7.78
N ARG A 637 8.68 -17.01 -7.86
CA ARG A 637 8.82 -18.47 -7.90
C ARG A 637 10.26 -18.91 -7.68
N ARG A 638 10.45 -20.20 -7.38
CA ARG A 638 11.74 -20.86 -7.51
C ARG A 638 12.16 -20.87 -8.98
N PRO A 639 13.42 -20.60 -9.32
CA PRO A 639 13.90 -20.78 -10.68
C PRO A 639 13.68 -22.24 -11.14
N PRO A 640 13.16 -22.48 -12.35
CA PRO A 640 12.96 -23.82 -12.85
C PRO A 640 14.28 -24.44 -13.30
N LYS A 641 14.34 -25.77 -13.42
CA LYS A 641 15.55 -26.52 -13.86
C LYS A 641 16.19 -25.93 -15.12
N GLN A 642 15.38 -25.55 -16.10
CA GLN A 642 15.84 -25.00 -17.39
C GLN A 642 16.66 -23.72 -17.22
N ALA A 643 16.40 -22.91 -16.18
CA ALA A 643 17.20 -21.72 -15.92
C ALA A 643 18.63 -22.10 -15.49
N TYR A 644 18.78 -23.15 -14.67
CA TYR A 644 20.09 -23.68 -14.28
C TYR A 644 20.81 -24.36 -15.45
N ASP A 645 20.08 -25.08 -16.30
CA ASP A 645 20.66 -25.71 -17.50
C ASP A 645 21.22 -24.66 -18.47
N VAL A 646 20.47 -23.58 -18.73
CA VAL A 646 20.94 -22.46 -19.56
C VAL A 646 22.12 -21.75 -18.90
N TYR A 647 22.08 -21.54 -17.58
CA TYR A 647 23.21 -20.98 -16.84
C TYR A 647 24.47 -21.82 -16.98
N ALA A 648 24.37 -23.15 -16.91
CA ALA A 648 25.51 -24.05 -17.12
C ALA A 648 26.08 -23.89 -18.53
N VAL A 649 25.23 -23.85 -19.56
CA VAL A 649 25.66 -23.66 -20.96
C VAL A 649 26.37 -22.32 -21.16
N LEU A 650 25.77 -21.22 -20.70
CA LEU A 650 26.34 -19.87 -20.88
C LEU A 650 27.58 -19.65 -20.00
N GLY A 651 27.55 -20.17 -18.77
CA GLY A 651 28.66 -20.12 -17.82
C GLY A 651 29.90 -20.83 -18.36
N SER A 652 29.76 -22.05 -18.88
CA SER A 652 30.91 -22.76 -19.47
C SER A 652 31.51 -22.03 -20.68
N LYS A 653 30.69 -21.38 -21.51
CA LYS A 653 31.19 -20.55 -22.62
C LYS A 653 31.95 -19.32 -22.11
N LEU A 654 31.43 -18.66 -21.07
CA LEU A 654 32.12 -17.53 -20.43
C LEU A 654 33.44 -17.97 -19.80
N ASP A 655 33.48 -19.10 -19.11
CA ASP A 655 34.71 -19.62 -18.49
C ASP A 655 35.81 -19.87 -19.55
N VAL A 656 35.45 -20.37 -20.73
CA VAL A 656 36.37 -20.54 -21.87
C VAL A 656 36.94 -19.20 -22.35
N GLU A 657 36.10 -18.19 -22.57
CA GLU A 657 36.55 -16.87 -23.05
C GLU A 657 37.33 -16.10 -21.97
N SER A 658 36.93 -16.20 -20.70
CA SER A 658 37.68 -15.67 -19.55
C SER A 658 39.07 -16.29 -19.45
N ALA A 659 39.20 -17.60 -19.63
CA ALA A 659 40.49 -18.28 -19.66
C ALA A 659 41.32 -17.86 -20.88
N ARG A 660 40.68 -17.66 -22.04
CA ARG A 660 41.34 -17.18 -23.26
C ARG A 660 41.88 -15.76 -23.10
N LEU A 661 41.11 -14.83 -22.51
CA LEU A 661 41.57 -13.49 -22.18
C LEU A 661 42.78 -13.53 -21.24
N LYS A 662 42.70 -14.30 -20.14
CA LYS A 662 43.80 -14.47 -19.19
C LYS A 662 45.06 -15.00 -19.87
N ARG A 663 44.94 -15.97 -20.78
CA ARG A 663 46.08 -16.49 -21.55
C ARG A 663 46.70 -15.42 -22.44
N VAL A 664 45.90 -14.68 -23.22
CA VAL A 664 46.44 -13.60 -24.08
C VAL A 664 47.18 -12.57 -23.25
N ILE A 665 46.63 -12.18 -22.09
CA ILE A 665 47.30 -11.26 -21.16
C ILE A 665 48.61 -11.87 -20.65
N ALA A 666 48.59 -13.13 -20.18
CA ALA A 666 49.78 -13.76 -19.60
C ALA A 666 50.89 -14.04 -20.62
N THR A 667 50.56 -14.32 -21.88
CA THR A 667 51.55 -14.73 -22.89
C THR A 667 51.99 -13.61 -23.83
N GLU A 668 51.12 -12.65 -24.13
CA GLU A 668 51.42 -11.61 -25.11
C GLU A 668 51.76 -10.27 -24.47
N LEU A 669 51.08 -9.87 -23.37
CA LEU A 669 51.34 -8.59 -22.72
C LEU A 669 52.79 -8.44 -22.23
N PRO A 670 53.45 -9.48 -21.67
CA PRO A 670 54.87 -9.38 -21.30
C PRO A 670 55.78 -9.06 -22.48
N LYS A 671 55.47 -9.56 -23.68
CA LYS A 671 56.25 -9.28 -24.89
C LYS A 671 56.12 -7.80 -25.29
N VAL A 672 54.89 -7.27 -25.22
CA VAL A 672 54.62 -5.84 -25.45
C VAL A 672 55.35 -4.99 -24.41
N ASN A 673 55.24 -5.34 -23.12
CA ASN A 673 55.88 -4.59 -22.03
C ASN A 673 57.41 -4.66 -22.08
N ALA A 674 58.00 -5.76 -22.53
CA ALA A 674 59.44 -5.86 -22.72
C ALA A 674 59.95 -4.86 -23.79
N MET A 675 59.22 -4.70 -24.90
CA MET A 675 59.56 -3.71 -25.92
C MET A 675 59.38 -2.27 -25.41
N LEU A 676 58.32 -2.00 -24.65
CA LEU A 676 58.09 -0.69 -24.05
C LEU A 676 59.19 -0.33 -23.05
N LYS A 677 59.57 -1.28 -22.18
CA LYS A 677 60.64 -1.11 -21.21
C LYS A 677 61.99 -0.85 -21.88
N ALA A 678 62.30 -1.57 -22.96
CA ALA A 678 63.52 -1.34 -23.75
C ALA A 678 63.56 0.06 -24.38
N ALA A 679 62.39 0.65 -24.68
CA ALA A 679 62.25 2.01 -25.19
C ALA A 679 62.09 3.08 -24.09
N GLY A 680 62.21 2.72 -22.81
CA GLY A 680 62.05 3.65 -21.68
C GLY A 680 60.61 4.13 -21.45
N LEU A 681 59.61 3.44 -22.00
CA LEU A 681 58.20 3.78 -21.85
C LEU A 681 57.53 3.02 -20.69
N PRO A 682 56.49 3.59 -20.05
CA PRO A 682 55.73 2.90 -19.00
C PRO A 682 55.05 1.63 -19.51
N GLU A 683 55.15 0.57 -18.71
CA GLU A 683 54.45 -0.69 -18.97
C GLU A 683 52.93 -0.54 -18.95
N ILE A 684 52.24 -1.43 -19.67
CA ILE A 684 50.78 -1.51 -19.69
C ILE A 684 50.33 -2.49 -18.60
N VAL A 685 49.37 -2.07 -17.77
CA VAL A 685 48.76 -2.91 -16.72
C VAL A 685 47.27 -3.12 -17.02
N PRO A 686 46.75 -4.35 -16.97
CA PRO A 686 45.33 -4.61 -17.15
C PRO A 686 44.49 -3.85 -16.11
N ASN A 687 43.43 -3.18 -16.56
CA ASN A 687 42.54 -2.40 -15.70
C ASN A 687 41.07 -2.74 -16.04
N LYS A 688 40.25 -2.95 -15.01
CA LYS A 688 38.81 -3.24 -15.11
C LYS A 688 37.91 -1.99 -14.98
N MET A 689 38.49 -0.82 -14.74
CA MET A 689 37.78 0.45 -14.68
C MET A 689 37.87 1.18 -16.01
N GLU A 690 36.76 1.74 -16.48
CA GLU A 690 36.80 2.65 -17.62
C GLU A 690 37.52 3.95 -17.25
N PRO A 691 38.37 4.49 -18.13
CA PRO A 691 38.98 5.80 -17.90
C PRO A 691 37.90 6.90 -17.91
N PRO A 692 38.12 7.99 -17.14
CA PRO A 692 37.23 9.14 -17.15
C PRO A 692 37.10 9.73 -18.56
N LEU A 693 35.95 10.35 -18.85
CA LEU A 693 35.76 11.11 -20.07
C LEU A 693 36.76 12.28 -20.08
N ASN A 694 37.72 12.27 -21.00
CA ASN A 694 38.36 13.52 -21.42
C ASN A 694 37.28 14.35 -22.11
N ARG A 695 36.59 15.20 -21.33
CA ARG A 695 35.91 16.35 -21.93
C ARG A 695 37.02 17.25 -22.45
N PRO A 696 37.01 17.68 -23.72
CA PRO A 696 37.88 18.78 -24.10
C PRO A 696 37.57 19.94 -23.15
N THR A 697 38.60 20.42 -22.45
CA THR A 697 38.56 21.71 -21.79
C THR A 697 38.17 22.71 -22.87
N VAL A 698 36.92 23.18 -22.80
CA VAL A 698 36.56 24.45 -23.41
C VAL A 698 37.41 25.46 -22.64
N VAL A 699 38.50 25.89 -23.27
CA VAL A 699 39.34 26.99 -22.78
C VAL A 699 38.43 28.23 -22.71
N PRO A 700 38.57 29.09 -21.67
CA PRO A 700 37.58 30.09 -21.30
C PRO A 700 37.09 31.00 -22.42
#